data_AF-A0AAW1F9N4-F1
#
_entry.id   AF-A0AAW1F9N4-F1
#
_cell.length_a   1.000
_cell.length_b   1.000
_cell.length_c   1.000
_cell.angle_alpha   90.00
_cell.angle_beta   90.00
_cell.angle_gamma   90.00
#
_symmetry.space_group_name_H-M   'P 1'
#
loop_
_entity.id
_entity.type
_entity.pdbx_description
1 polymer ?
#
loop_
_entity_poly.entity_id
_entity_poly.type
_entity_poly.pdbx_seq_one_letter_code
_entity_poly.pdbx_strand_id
1 'polypeptide(L)'
;MWGKKKQTRPKRIFINDVDSYSSKHIAKFLSTSRMAEVEEEKEEEEEEEEEEEEEEEEEEEEEEEEEEASPRREPAFQIVGTVSPSTKDEKDNFLLEQYTSPTRDELLEHLLKCDVVVYNISESATQQQIEEATWAITALVAEMENFKSGKIFILVTSVMTWAMTKPPNPEETDGLLSEQMFRRRRPHPNFRKHYNVENLVLNLHRGKKFKLTGYVVACGLQYGKGENLFHYFFKVSWLMHPEVPLFGQGTNHIPMIHVNDLGGVIQNIFELKPKSKYILAVDDSKNTLEDIVTTISVTLGSGKMSKVPEQDAITTKAFKPDELDYLNIDLCLDAFIIKDSFRLRWASEAGIVENMASIAEEYKDTRQFLPIRIFLVGPPAVGKTTVAEKLCSHYQIHHIKIKEVIEEKIAQLKEIVNEADPAIDSEEVVTAAQEQLELFNDSMEMNAGRLADNLVFDILREKLNSNSCRNQGFVLDGFPKSYEQAQLLFSDEETEDQDVMPQQPVDSKQITPEHIFVLNATDDFLTNRAQRLPQSVAEKMRYTQEEFVPRLTRYRQLSTVDETLLDYFDELEILSEHIEVTTDDPEYTDVMKKITGVVGIPKNCGLSPEEQEEEYRKKDEERKQKLAADAAEKKRRNEAELAVMAAQYEEWQRDLSEVERQEDELLEAQSLPLRNYLMKHVMPSLTAAMLDCSKIKPEDPVDFLAEHLLRNNQQQKQ
;
A
#
# COMPACT_ATOMS: atom_id res chain seq x y z
N MET A 1 -31.45 -56.50 -18.88
CA MET A 1 -32.38 -55.72 -18.04
C MET A 1 -31.60 -54.49 -17.61
N TRP A 2 -31.79 -53.32 -18.24
CA TRP A 2 -30.89 -52.18 -18.02
C TRP A 2 -30.92 -51.68 -16.58
N GLY A 3 -29.75 -51.61 -15.95
CA GLY A 3 -29.57 -51.01 -14.64
C GLY A 3 -29.88 -49.53 -14.69
N LYS A 4 -30.85 -49.08 -13.88
CA LYS A 4 -31.10 -47.65 -13.68
C LYS A 4 -29.93 -47.08 -12.90
N LYS A 5 -29.03 -46.33 -13.55
CA LYS A 5 -28.14 -45.38 -12.86
C LYS A 5 -29.03 -44.55 -11.92
N LYS A 6 -28.78 -44.63 -10.61
CA LYS A 6 -29.48 -43.79 -9.63
C LYS A 6 -28.97 -42.37 -9.83
N GLN A 7 -29.72 -41.53 -10.55
CA GLN A 7 -29.54 -40.08 -10.44
C GLN A 7 -29.75 -39.69 -8.97
N THR A 8 -28.65 -39.48 -8.26
CA THR A 8 -28.64 -38.88 -6.93
C THR A 8 -29.04 -37.43 -7.09
N ARG A 9 -30.16 -37.04 -6.46
CA ARG A 9 -30.53 -35.62 -6.38
C ARG A 9 -29.35 -34.84 -5.77
N PRO A 10 -29.02 -33.64 -6.27
CA PRO A 10 -28.01 -32.81 -5.62
C PRO A 10 -28.44 -32.50 -4.19
N LYS A 11 -27.50 -32.56 -3.23
CA LYS A 11 -27.80 -32.23 -1.83
C LYS A 11 -27.97 -30.71 -1.70
N ARG A 12 -29.00 -30.25 -1.00
CA ARG A 12 -29.17 -28.83 -0.70
C ARG A 12 -28.49 -28.49 0.63
N ILE A 13 -27.55 -27.55 0.60
CA ILE A 13 -26.71 -27.15 1.74
C ILE A 13 -27.05 -25.72 2.13
N PHE A 14 -27.41 -25.50 3.40
CA PHE A 14 -27.51 -24.15 3.98
C PHE A 14 -26.19 -23.74 4.61
N ILE A 15 -25.79 -22.48 4.44
CA ILE A 15 -24.68 -21.83 5.15
C ILE A 15 -25.16 -20.45 5.63
N ASN A 16 -24.92 -20.06 6.88
CA ASN A 16 -25.23 -18.69 7.32
C ASN A 16 -24.16 -17.68 6.90
N ASP A 17 -24.62 -16.46 6.66
CA ASP A 17 -23.85 -15.23 6.50
C ASP A 17 -22.75 -15.40 5.45
N VAL A 18 -23.17 -15.78 4.23
CA VAL A 18 -22.29 -16.12 3.10
C VAL A 18 -21.51 -14.90 2.56
N ASP A 19 -21.83 -13.70 3.05
CA ASP A 19 -21.05 -12.48 2.86
C ASP A 19 -19.86 -12.34 3.84
N SER A 20 -19.82 -13.13 4.92
CA SER A 20 -18.65 -13.25 5.80
C SER A 20 -17.50 -14.02 5.13
N TYR A 21 -16.26 -13.73 5.50
CA TYR A 21 -15.06 -14.20 4.78
C TYR A 21 -14.99 -15.72 4.69
N SER A 22 -15.11 -16.40 5.82
CA SER A 22 -15.11 -17.87 5.92
C SER A 22 -16.28 -18.50 5.16
N SER A 23 -17.51 -18.08 5.45
CA SER A 23 -18.70 -18.67 4.83
C SER A 23 -18.75 -18.44 3.32
N LYS A 24 -18.23 -17.31 2.82
CA LYS A 24 -18.10 -17.04 1.38
C LYS A 24 -17.21 -18.05 0.69
N HIS A 25 -16.01 -18.28 1.23
CA HIS A 25 -15.04 -19.20 0.64
C HIS A 25 -15.47 -20.66 0.77
N ILE A 26 -16.04 -21.06 1.90
CA ILE A 26 -16.65 -22.39 2.08
C ILE A 26 -17.78 -22.61 1.06
N ALA A 27 -18.68 -21.62 0.88
CA ALA A 27 -19.78 -21.70 -0.08
C ALA A 27 -19.26 -21.82 -1.53
N LYS A 28 -18.26 -21.01 -1.90
CA LYS A 28 -17.62 -21.04 -3.22
C LYS A 28 -16.94 -22.40 -3.46
N PHE A 29 -16.13 -22.89 -2.53
CA PHE A 29 -15.49 -24.21 -2.60
C PHE A 29 -16.52 -25.32 -2.83
N LEU A 30 -17.55 -25.40 -1.98
CA LEU A 30 -18.60 -26.42 -2.08
C LEU A 30 -19.46 -26.29 -3.35
N SER A 31 -19.56 -25.12 -3.97
CA SER A 31 -20.23 -24.95 -5.27
C SER A 31 -19.43 -25.55 -6.43
N THR A 32 -18.10 -25.57 -6.31
CA THR A 32 -17.16 -26.10 -7.32
C THR A 32 -16.78 -27.58 -7.09
N SER A 33 -16.97 -28.10 -5.87
CA SER A 33 -16.68 -29.50 -5.55
C SER A 33 -17.48 -30.49 -6.39
N ARG A 34 -16.80 -31.53 -6.89
CA ARG A 34 -17.46 -32.74 -7.44
C ARG A 34 -17.79 -33.69 -6.29
N MET A 35 -18.89 -34.44 -6.39
CA MET A 35 -19.09 -35.61 -5.51
C MET A 35 -18.02 -36.65 -5.85
N ALA A 36 -17.35 -37.21 -4.85
CA ALA A 36 -16.63 -38.46 -5.05
C ALA A 36 -17.65 -39.57 -5.39
N GLU A 37 -17.52 -40.18 -6.58
CA GLU A 37 -18.19 -41.45 -6.83
C GLU A 37 -17.54 -42.49 -5.92
N VAL A 38 -18.36 -43.24 -5.18
CA VAL A 38 -17.87 -44.32 -4.32
C VAL A 38 -17.64 -45.52 -5.20
N GLU A 39 -16.43 -45.64 -5.73
CA GLU A 39 -15.88 -46.91 -6.21
C GLU A 39 -15.53 -47.79 -5.00
N GLU A 40 -16.57 -48.37 -4.40
CA GLU A 40 -16.49 -49.63 -3.66
C GLU A 40 -17.37 -50.64 -4.43
N GLU A 41 -16.92 -51.88 -4.54
CA GLU A 41 -17.47 -52.96 -5.41
C GLU A 41 -17.02 -52.93 -6.90
N LYS A 42 -15.71 -52.84 -7.16
CA LYS A 42 -15.09 -53.23 -8.46
C LYS A 42 -13.61 -53.71 -8.42
N GLU A 43 -13.05 -54.04 -7.26
CA GLU A 43 -11.67 -54.56 -7.11
C GLU A 43 -11.59 -56.11 -6.93
N GLU A 44 -12.63 -56.86 -7.31
CA GLU A 44 -12.62 -58.34 -7.29
C GLU A 44 -13.19 -58.92 -8.60
N GLU A 45 -12.69 -58.51 -9.78
CA GLU A 45 -12.92 -59.24 -11.05
C GLU A 45 -11.96 -58.84 -12.21
N GLU A 46 -10.71 -58.43 -11.92
CA GLU A 46 -9.65 -58.17 -12.92
C GLU A 46 -8.30 -58.84 -12.54
N GLU A 47 -8.36 -60.11 -12.14
CA GLU A 47 -7.23 -61.07 -12.19
C GLU A 47 -7.62 -62.26 -13.10
N GLU A 48 -7.68 -62.06 -14.42
CA GLU A 48 -7.57 -63.11 -15.47
C GLU A 48 -7.74 -62.45 -16.86
N GLU A 49 -6.62 -62.07 -17.50
CA GLU A 49 -6.31 -62.11 -18.95
C GLU A 49 -5.05 -61.26 -19.22
N GLU A 50 -3.88 -61.83 -18.90
CA GLU A 50 -2.60 -61.45 -19.53
C GLU A 50 -2.51 -62.05 -20.95
N GLU A 51 -1.65 -61.44 -21.78
CA GLU A 51 -1.17 -61.85 -23.12
C GLU A 51 -1.91 -61.30 -24.37
N GLU A 52 -1.08 -60.91 -25.37
CA GLU A 52 -1.38 -60.45 -26.74
C GLU A 52 -1.92 -59.00 -26.88
N GLU A 53 -1.28 -58.04 -27.56
CA GLU A 53 -0.01 -58.02 -28.33
C GLU A 53 0.64 -56.61 -28.28
N GLU A 54 1.97 -56.53 -28.48
CA GLU A 54 2.70 -55.28 -28.73
C GLU A 54 2.45 -54.82 -30.19
N GLU A 55 2.23 -53.52 -30.45
CA GLU A 55 2.86 -52.73 -31.54
C GLU A 55 2.29 -51.30 -31.65
N GLU A 56 3.12 -50.37 -32.16
CA GLU A 56 2.83 -48.97 -32.57
C GLU A 56 2.60 -47.90 -31.47
N GLU A 57 3.72 -47.42 -30.91
CA GLU A 57 3.88 -46.00 -30.54
C GLU A 57 3.91 -45.14 -31.83
N GLU A 58 3.08 -44.09 -31.91
CA GLU A 58 3.34 -42.73 -32.45
C GLU A 58 2.01 -41.96 -32.64
N GLU A 59 2.02 -40.62 -32.50
CA GLU A 59 0.93 -39.66 -32.76
C GLU A 59 -0.26 -39.51 -31.76
N GLU A 60 -0.01 -39.14 -30.48
CA GLU A 60 -0.98 -38.37 -29.65
C GLU A 60 -0.29 -37.27 -28.80
N GLU A 61 0.26 -36.23 -29.44
CA GLU A 61 0.61 -34.94 -28.80
C GLU A 61 0.20 -33.76 -29.71
N GLU A 62 -1.10 -33.59 -30.02
CA GLU A 62 -1.63 -32.34 -30.61
C GLU A 62 -3.19 -32.26 -30.62
N GLU A 63 -3.90 -32.51 -29.51
CA GLU A 63 -5.36 -32.21 -29.44
C GLU A 63 -5.94 -31.94 -28.01
N GLU A 64 -5.22 -31.21 -27.14
CA GLU A 64 -5.73 -30.73 -25.82
C GLU A 64 -6.00 -29.20 -25.72
N GLU A 65 -6.36 -28.51 -26.82
CA GLU A 65 -6.80 -27.09 -26.77
C GLU A 65 -8.16 -26.76 -27.46
N GLU A 66 -9.07 -27.72 -27.69
CA GLU A 66 -10.46 -27.42 -28.14
C GLU A 66 -11.60 -28.18 -27.39
N GLU A 67 -11.61 -28.19 -26.05
CA GLU A 67 -12.77 -28.67 -25.23
C GLU A 67 -13.57 -27.55 -24.49
N GLU A 68 -13.40 -26.27 -24.86
CA GLU A 68 -14.17 -25.10 -24.36
C GLU A 68 -15.63 -25.03 -24.91
N ALA A 69 -16.37 -26.16 -25.00
CA ALA A 69 -17.80 -26.14 -25.34
C ALA A 69 -18.66 -27.36 -24.91
N SER A 70 -18.30 -28.11 -23.85
CA SER A 70 -19.19 -29.18 -23.35
C SER A 70 -20.36 -28.63 -22.49
N PRO A 71 -21.57 -29.25 -22.52
CA PRO A 71 -22.74 -28.68 -21.86
C PRO A 71 -22.63 -28.76 -20.33
N ARG A 72 -22.72 -27.61 -19.66
CA ARG A 72 -22.66 -27.45 -18.19
C ARG A 72 -23.45 -28.56 -17.45
N ARG A 73 -22.71 -29.54 -16.91
CA ARG A 73 -23.28 -30.60 -16.05
C ARG A 73 -23.81 -29.96 -14.76
N GLU A 74 -24.91 -30.49 -14.23
CA GLU A 74 -25.54 -29.93 -13.01
C GLU A 74 -24.57 -29.96 -11.81
N PRO A 75 -24.52 -28.91 -10.98
CA PRO A 75 -23.62 -28.85 -9.83
C PRO A 75 -23.98 -29.91 -8.78
N ALA A 76 -22.95 -30.53 -8.20
CA ALA A 76 -23.07 -31.57 -7.18
C ALA A 76 -23.89 -31.15 -5.95
N PHE A 77 -23.77 -29.87 -5.57
CA PHE A 77 -24.35 -29.30 -4.37
C PHE A 77 -25.13 -28.03 -4.70
N GLN A 78 -26.30 -27.88 -4.08
CA GLN A 78 -27.13 -26.67 -4.19
C GLN A 78 -26.92 -25.82 -2.94
N ILE A 79 -26.06 -24.81 -3.04
CA ILE A 79 -25.73 -23.92 -1.92
C ILE A 79 -26.78 -22.81 -1.78
N VAL A 80 -27.28 -22.61 -0.57
CA VAL A 80 -28.19 -21.53 -0.20
C VAL A 80 -27.75 -20.90 1.13
N GLY A 81 -28.06 -19.64 1.38
CA GLY A 81 -27.60 -19.01 2.63
C GLY A 81 -28.19 -17.64 2.95
N THR A 82 -27.94 -17.19 4.18
CA THR A 82 -28.25 -15.81 4.61
C THR A 82 -27.15 -14.84 4.19
N VAL A 83 -27.49 -13.56 4.07
CA VAL A 83 -26.53 -12.46 3.91
C VAL A 83 -26.92 -11.23 4.75
N SER A 84 -25.92 -10.44 5.14
CA SER A 84 -26.14 -9.19 5.87
C SER A 84 -26.80 -8.12 4.98
N PRO A 85 -27.72 -7.30 5.53
CA PRO A 85 -28.45 -6.27 4.77
C PRO A 85 -27.59 -5.07 4.31
N SER A 86 -26.30 -5.05 4.65
CA SER A 86 -25.33 -4.03 4.23
C SER A 86 -24.64 -4.34 2.89
N THR A 87 -24.81 -5.55 2.36
CA THR A 87 -24.27 -5.92 1.05
C THR A 87 -25.09 -5.28 -0.07
N LYS A 88 -24.42 -4.75 -1.09
CA LYS A 88 -25.09 -4.31 -2.34
C LYS A 88 -25.60 -5.56 -3.06
N ASP A 89 -26.68 -5.43 -3.83
CA ASP A 89 -27.38 -6.52 -4.56
C ASP A 89 -26.57 -7.17 -5.71
N GLU A 90 -25.31 -7.53 -5.46
CA GLU A 90 -24.55 -8.45 -6.32
C GLU A 90 -24.97 -9.87 -5.97
N LYS A 91 -25.71 -10.51 -6.88
CA LYS A 91 -26.02 -11.93 -6.77
C LYS A 91 -24.75 -12.74 -7.01
N ASP A 92 -24.18 -13.28 -5.95
CA ASP A 92 -23.07 -14.23 -6.03
C ASP A 92 -23.48 -15.43 -6.91
N ASN A 93 -22.84 -15.58 -8.08
CA ASN A 93 -23.19 -16.57 -9.11
C ASN A 93 -23.12 -18.04 -8.64
N PHE A 94 -22.53 -18.30 -7.48
CA PHE A 94 -22.41 -19.63 -6.87
C PHE A 94 -23.57 -20.01 -5.92
N LEU A 95 -24.49 -19.08 -5.62
CA LEU A 95 -25.66 -19.34 -4.76
C LEU A 95 -26.92 -19.63 -5.58
N LEU A 96 -27.68 -20.66 -5.18
CA LEU A 96 -28.99 -20.97 -5.75
C LEU A 96 -30.09 -20.07 -5.19
N GLU A 97 -30.07 -19.83 -3.87
CA GLU A 97 -31.00 -18.95 -3.16
C GLU A 97 -30.25 -18.18 -2.05
N GLN A 98 -30.48 -16.87 -1.98
CA GLN A 98 -29.87 -15.93 -1.05
C GLN A 98 -30.99 -15.28 -0.23
N TYR A 99 -30.87 -15.27 1.10
CA TYR A 99 -31.91 -14.76 2.00
C TYR A 99 -31.40 -13.56 2.81
N THR A 100 -31.85 -12.36 2.45
CA THR A 100 -31.48 -11.12 3.15
C THR A 100 -32.40 -10.91 4.35
N SER A 101 -31.86 -11.00 5.58
CA SER A 101 -32.59 -10.75 6.84
C SER A 101 -33.93 -11.52 7.02
N PRO A 102 -33.96 -12.86 6.83
CA PRO A 102 -35.20 -13.62 7.02
C PRO A 102 -35.69 -13.60 8.47
N THR A 103 -36.99 -13.69 8.67
CA THR A 103 -37.56 -13.95 10.01
C THR A 103 -37.24 -15.38 10.46
N ARG A 104 -37.33 -15.65 11.77
CA ARG A 104 -37.10 -17.00 12.32
C ARG A 104 -38.01 -18.06 11.72
N ASP A 105 -39.26 -17.74 11.42
CA ASP A 105 -40.20 -18.70 10.85
C ASP A 105 -39.86 -19.01 9.38
N GLU A 106 -39.54 -18.00 8.58
CA GLU A 106 -39.06 -18.16 7.19
C GLU A 106 -37.74 -18.95 7.16
N LEU A 107 -36.77 -18.57 8.00
CA LEU A 107 -35.48 -19.25 8.11
C LEU A 107 -35.66 -20.73 8.47
N LEU A 108 -36.56 -21.05 9.40
CA LEU A 108 -36.89 -22.45 9.72
C LEU A 108 -37.44 -23.20 8.50
N GLU A 109 -38.33 -22.60 7.69
CA GLU A 109 -38.77 -23.23 6.44
C GLU A 109 -37.62 -23.50 5.46
N HIS A 110 -36.64 -22.59 5.35
CA HIS A 110 -35.46 -22.78 4.51
C HIS A 110 -34.56 -23.91 5.05
N LEU A 111 -34.27 -23.93 6.36
CA LEU A 111 -33.51 -25.00 7.02
C LEU A 111 -34.18 -26.38 6.87
N LEU A 112 -35.52 -26.43 6.94
CA LEU A 112 -36.29 -27.66 6.72
C LEU A 112 -36.23 -28.18 5.27
N LYS A 113 -35.91 -27.33 4.28
CA LYS A 113 -35.70 -27.74 2.87
C LYS A 113 -34.30 -28.33 2.62
N CYS A 114 -33.30 -28.03 3.43
CA CYS A 114 -31.90 -28.44 3.22
C CYS A 114 -31.56 -29.83 3.80
N ASP A 115 -30.66 -30.58 3.15
CA ASP A 115 -30.15 -31.87 3.64
C ASP A 115 -29.02 -31.68 4.67
N VAL A 116 -28.19 -30.65 4.46
CA VAL A 116 -27.09 -30.23 5.35
C VAL A 116 -27.31 -28.77 5.76
N VAL A 117 -27.06 -28.47 7.02
CA VAL A 117 -27.10 -27.12 7.60
C VAL A 117 -25.74 -26.87 8.24
N VAL A 118 -24.99 -25.91 7.70
CA VAL A 118 -23.72 -25.41 8.25
C VAL A 118 -24.02 -24.10 8.96
N TYR A 119 -23.71 -24.03 10.26
CA TYR A 119 -23.72 -22.79 11.03
C TYR A 119 -22.30 -22.44 11.44
N ASN A 120 -21.79 -21.35 10.88
CA ASN A 120 -20.49 -20.78 11.12
C ASN A 120 -20.57 -19.67 12.17
N ILE A 121 -19.85 -19.87 13.27
CA ILE A 121 -19.68 -18.92 14.39
C ILE A 121 -18.20 -18.80 14.77
N SER A 122 -17.27 -19.06 13.85
CA SER A 122 -15.83 -19.02 14.15
C SER A 122 -15.21 -17.62 14.08
N GLU A 123 -15.73 -16.75 13.20
CA GLU A 123 -15.13 -15.44 12.89
C GLU A 123 -15.50 -14.35 13.87
N SER A 124 -16.71 -14.40 14.44
CA SER A 124 -17.22 -13.34 15.30
C SER A 124 -17.80 -13.90 16.59
N ALA A 125 -17.40 -13.30 17.70
CA ALA A 125 -18.03 -13.53 19.00
C ALA A 125 -19.37 -12.77 19.15
N THR A 126 -19.99 -12.32 18.06
CA THR A 126 -21.23 -11.53 18.13
C THR A 126 -22.34 -12.35 18.76
N GLN A 127 -23.03 -11.73 19.72
CA GLN A 127 -24.07 -12.40 20.48
C GLN A 127 -25.20 -12.94 19.60
N GLN A 128 -25.49 -12.24 18.51
CA GLN A 128 -26.57 -12.55 17.59
C GLN A 128 -26.35 -13.87 16.83
N GLN A 129 -25.17 -14.09 16.24
CA GLN A 129 -24.87 -15.33 15.50
C GLN A 129 -24.92 -16.56 16.42
N ILE A 130 -24.39 -16.44 17.65
CA ILE A 130 -24.40 -17.53 18.63
C ILE A 130 -25.83 -17.84 19.11
N GLU A 131 -26.66 -16.81 19.34
CA GLU A 131 -28.07 -16.99 19.69
C GLU A 131 -28.90 -17.56 18.54
N GLU A 132 -28.61 -17.18 17.30
CA GLU A 132 -29.25 -17.74 16.12
C GLU A 132 -28.88 -19.20 15.92
N ALA A 133 -27.60 -19.57 15.96
CA ALA A 133 -27.15 -20.96 15.88
C ALA A 133 -27.77 -21.83 16.98
N THR A 134 -27.89 -21.28 18.21
CA THR A 134 -28.58 -21.93 19.35
C THR A 134 -30.06 -22.13 19.07
N TRP A 135 -30.74 -21.13 18.53
CA TRP A 135 -32.15 -21.21 18.16
C TRP A 135 -32.36 -22.20 17.00
N ALA A 136 -31.56 -22.13 15.95
CA ALA A 136 -31.68 -22.95 14.75
C ALA A 136 -31.54 -24.45 15.08
N ILE A 137 -30.56 -24.84 15.90
CA ILE A 137 -30.44 -26.23 16.32
C ILE A 137 -31.60 -26.66 17.22
N THR A 138 -32.09 -25.78 18.10
CA THR A 138 -33.24 -26.08 18.97
C THR A 138 -34.54 -26.24 18.18
N ALA A 139 -34.77 -25.40 17.17
CA ALA A 139 -35.92 -25.47 16.27
C ALA A 139 -35.87 -26.73 15.39
N LEU A 140 -34.70 -27.06 14.82
CA LEU A 140 -34.50 -28.32 14.10
C LEU A 140 -34.73 -29.55 15.00
N VAL A 141 -34.33 -29.50 16.28
CA VAL A 141 -34.61 -30.57 17.26
C VAL A 141 -36.11 -30.73 17.51
N ALA A 142 -36.86 -29.63 17.64
CA ALA A 142 -38.31 -29.67 17.81
C ALA A 142 -39.01 -30.31 16.59
N GLU A 143 -38.56 -29.99 15.39
CA GLU A 143 -39.14 -30.48 14.12
C GLU A 143 -38.64 -31.86 13.66
N MET A 144 -37.77 -32.54 14.43
CA MET A 144 -37.17 -33.82 14.05
C MET A 144 -38.16 -34.91 13.61
N GLU A 145 -39.38 -34.92 14.13
CA GLU A 145 -40.39 -35.91 13.75
C GLU A 145 -40.86 -35.70 12.30
N ASN A 146 -41.01 -34.44 11.88
CA ASN A 146 -41.52 -34.00 10.58
C ASN A 146 -40.49 -34.13 9.44
N PHE A 147 -39.24 -34.48 9.75
CA PHE A 147 -38.18 -34.64 8.74
C PHE A 147 -38.47 -35.81 7.79
N LYS A 148 -38.49 -35.50 6.48
CA LYS A 148 -38.66 -36.45 5.36
C LYS A 148 -37.45 -37.37 5.16
N SER A 149 -36.25 -36.86 5.41
CA SER A 149 -34.95 -37.56 5.35
C SER A 149 -34.08 -37.16 6.53
N GLY A 150 -33.04 -37.94 6.83
CA GLY A 150 -32.07 -37.57 7.85
C GLY A 150 -31.32 -36.30 7.46
N LYS A 151 -31.12 -35.38 8.41
CA LYS A 151 -30.37 -34.12 8.23
C LYS A 151 -29.05 -34.13 8.99
N ILE A 152 -28.09 -33.36 8.50
CA ILE A 152 -26.81 -33.11 9.17
C ILE A 152 -26.74 -31.63 9.56
N PHE A 153 -26.37 -31.35 10.81
CA PHE A 153 -26.07 -30.02 11.31
C PHE A 153 -24.59 -29.94 11.65
N ILE A 154 -23.86 -29.02 11.04
CA ILE A 154 -22.42 -28.80 11.25
C ILE A 154 -22.25 -27.43 11.88
N LEU A 155 -21.73 -27.38 13.10
CA LEU A 155 -21.35 -26.15 13.78
C LEU A 155 -19.85 -25.91 13.55
N VAL A 156 -19.50 -24.88 12.78
CA VAL A 156 -18.12 -24.39 12.65
C VAL A 156 -17.89 -23.36 13.76
N THR A 157 -16.89 -23.60 14.59
CA THR A 157 -16.60 -22.85 15.83
C THR A 157 -15.10 -22.64 15.95
N SER A 158 -14.65 -21.69 16.76
CA SER A 158 -13.23 -21.40 16.91
C SER A 158 -12.54 -22.29 17.97
N VAL A 159 -11.28 -22.65 17.72
CA VAL A 159 -10.32 -23.18 18.71
C VAL A 159 -10.12 -22.27 19.94
N MET A 160 -10.63 -21.04 19.96
CA MET A 160 -10.72 -20.23 21.19
C MET A 160 -11.54 -20.90 22.32
N THR A 161 -12.32 -21.96 22.03
CA THR A 161 -12.89 -22.83 23.07
C THR A 161 -11.88 -23.77 23.76
N TRP A 162 -10.63 -23.75 23.31
CA TRP A 162 -9.47 -24.41 23.92
C TRP A 162 -8.43 -23.46 24.53
N ALA A 163 -8.49 -22.14 24.30
CA ALA A 163 -7.42 -21.18 24.63
C ALA A 163 -6.92 -21.15 26.09
N MET A 164 -7.68 -21.70 27.06
CA MET A 164 -7.29 -21.78 28.47
C MET A 164 -6.95 -23.23 28.91
N THR A 165 -6.78 -24.14 27.95
CA THR A 165 -6.44 -25.54 28.16
C THR A 165 -4.94 -25.67 28.37
N LYS A 166 -4.53 -26.40 29.42
CA LYS A 166 -3.12 -26.68 29.66
C LYS A 166 -2.72 -28.02 29.03
N PRO A 167 -1.49 -28.17 28.52
CA PRO A 167 -0.95 -29.47 28.12
C PRO A 167 -0.99 -30.46 29.31
N PRO A 168 -1.05 -31.78 29.02
CA PRO A 168 -1.13 -32.79 30.07
C PRO A 168 0.11 -32.82 30.97
N ASN A 169 1.29 -32.52 30.42
CA ASN A 169 2.54 -32.30 31.14
C ASN A 169 2.95 -30.82 31.02
N PRO A 170 2.95 -30.03 32.10
CA PRO A 170 3.38 -28.63 32.07
C PRO A 170 4.90 -28.44 32.09
N GLU A 171 5.68 -29.54 32.13
CA GLU A 171 7.15 -29.55 32.04
C GLU A 171 7.65 -29.91 30.63
N GLU A 172 6.76 -30.41 29.76
CA GLU A 172 7.04 -30.58 28.32
C GLU A 172 6.55 -29.32 27.61
N THR A 173 7.47 -28.59 26.96
CA THR A 173 7.16 -27.36 26.21
C THR A 173 6.27 -27.61 24.99
N ASP A 174 6.32 -28.81 24.41
CA ASP A 174 5.64 -29.19 23.16
C ASP A 174 4.43 -30.11 23.38
N GLY A 175 3.66 -29.89 24.46
CA GLY A 175 2.54 -30.74 24.84
C GLY A 175 1.33 -30.66 23.90
N LEU A 176 1.39 -31.32 22.74
CA LEU A 176 0.34 -31.36 21.72
C LEU A 176 -1.05 -31.72 22.29
N LEU A 177 -2.05 -30.89 21.99
CA LEU A 177 -3.44 -31.11 22.36
C LEU A 177 -4.23 -31.70 21.19
N SER A 178 -4.55 -32.99 21.27
CA SER A 178 -5.40 -33.65 20.27
C SER A 178 -6.88 -33.60 20.62
N GLU A 179 -7.74 -33.70 19.61
CA GLU A 179 -9.20 -33.65 19.76
C GLU A 179 -9.76 -34.76 20.68
N GLN A 180 -9.04 -35.86 20.91
CA GLN A 180 -9.42 -36.87 21.90
C GLN A 180 -9.57 -36.26 23.32
N MET A 181 -8.83 -35.19 23.59
CA MET A 181 -8.84 -34.45 24.86
C MET A 181 -9.99 -33.43 24.97
N PHE A 182 -10.89 -33.31 23.98
CA PHE A 182 -11.92 -32.24 23.94
C PHE A 182 -12.75 -32.10 25.22
N ARG A 183 -12.94 -33.18 25.98
CA ARG A 183 -13.68 -33.17 27.25
C ARG A 183 -12.97 -32.43 28.40
N ARG A 184 -11.67 -32.15 28.25
CA ARG A 184 -10.83 -31.41 29.21
C ARG A 184 -10.58 -29.95 28.80
N ARG A 185 -11.00 -29.55 27.59
CA ARG A 185 -10.78 -28.20 27.05
C ARG A 185 -11.39 -27.11 27.94
N ARG A 186 -10.75 -25.94 27.96
CA ARG A 186 -11.19 -24.75 28.68
C ARG A 186 -11.25 -23.55 27.72
N PRO A 187 -12.43 -22.91 27.56
CA PRO A 187 -12.58 -21.79 26.65
C PRO A 187 -11.98 -20.50 27.21
N HIS A 188 -11.60 -19.59 26.30
CA HIS A 188 -11.38 -18.18 26.64
C HIS A 188 -12.63 -17.59 27.34
N PRO A 189 -12.52 -16.64 28.29
CA PRO A 189 -13.68 -16.05 28.96
C PRO A 189 -14.75 -15.49 28.01
N ASN A 190 -14.34 -14.86 26.92
CA ASN A 190 -15.23 -14.32 25.88
C ASN A 190 -15.92 -15.43 25.07
N PHE A 191 -15.31 -16.61 24.96
CA PHE A 191 -15.79 -17.73 24.13
C PHE A 191 -16.62 -18.78 24.88
N ARG A 192 -17.02 -18.50 26.13
CA ARG A 192 -17.91 -19.37 26.92
C ARG A 192 -19.24 -19.68 26.24
N LYS A 193 -19.76 -18.77 25.40
CA LYS A 193 -21.04 -18.97 24.71
C LYS A 193 -20.90 -19.97 23.56
N HIS A 194 -19.86 -19.86 22.72
CA HIS A 194 -19.49 -20.88 21.73
C HIS A 194 -19.41 -22.27 22.38
N TYR A 195 -18.65 -22.40 23.46
CA TYR A 195 -18.53 -23.65 24.22
C TYR A 195 -19.88 -24.24 24.67
N ASN A 196 -20.87 -23.41 25.03
CA ASN A 196 -22.20 -23.89 25.39
C ASN A 196 -22.96 -24.42 24.16
N VAL A 197 -22.88 -23.76 23.00
CA VAL A 197 -23.50 -24.22 21.74
C VAL A 197 -22.86 -25.50 21.22
N GLU A 198 -21.52 -25.61 21.29
CA GLU A 198 -20.79 -26.86 21.00
C GLU A 198 -21.34 -28.03 21.82
N ASN A 199 -21.52 -27.84 23.13
CA ASN A 199 -22.07 -28.87 23.99
C ASN A 199 -23.54 -29.18 23.69
N LEU A 200 -24.34 -28.21 23.24
CA LEU A 200 -25.72 -28.44 22.79
C LEU A 200 -25.74 -29.38 21.57
N VAL A 201 -24.91 -29.10 20.55
CA VAL A 201 -24.78 -29.91 19.33
C VAL A 201 -24.23 -31.32 19.63
N LEU A 202 -23.22 -31.45 20.50
CA LEU A 202 -22.68 -32.76 20.88
C LEU A 202 -23.72 -33.64 21.60
N ASN A 203 -24.60 -33.04 22.43
CA ASN A 203 -25.58 -33.78 23.21
C ASN A 203 -26.72 -34.41 22.38
N LEU A 204 -26.94 -33.98 21.12
CA LEU A 204 -27.97 -34.52 20.22
C LEU A 204 -27.91 -36.05 20.11
N HIS A 205 -26.70 -36.61 20.06
CA HIS A 205 -26.42 -38.04 19.92
C HIS A 205 -26.84 -38.91 21.11
N ARG A 206 -27.24 -38.30 22.23
CA ARG A 206 -27.75 -39.03 23.41
C ARG A 206 -29.25 -39.34 23.30
N GLY A 207 -29.95 -38.77 22.30
CA GLY A 207 -31.35 -39.04 22.02
C GLY A 207 -31.59 -40.31 21.21
N LYS A 208 -32.74 -40.97 21.43
CA LYS A 208 -33.11 -42.23 20.72
C LYS A 208 -33.61 -42.04 19.28
N LYS A 209 -33.42 -40.86 18.65
CA LYS A 209 -33.98 -40.51 17.33
C LYS A 209 -32.89 -40.07 16.36
N PHE A 210 -32.53 -40.92 15.41
CA PHE A 210 -31.39 -40.74 14.49
C PHE A 210 -31.66 -39.85 13.25
N LYS A 211 -32.73 -39.03 13.26
CA LYS A 211 -33.09 -38.18 12.10
C LYS A 211 -32.26 -36.89 11.96
N LEU A 212 -31.50 -36.50 12.99
CA LEU A 212 -30.61 -35.34 13.01
C LEU A 212 -29.26 -35.76 13.58
N THR A 213 -28.18 -35.52 12.85
CA THR A 213 -26.81 -35.75 13.32
C THR A 213 -26.09 -34.42 13.46
N GLY A 214 -25.45 -34.19 14.61
CA GLY A 214 -24.66 -32.98 14.86
C GLY A 214 -23.17 -33.23 14.68
N TYR A 215 -22.45 -32.25 14.16
CA TYR A 215 -21.00 -32.20 14.18
C TYR A 215 -20.55 -30.84 14.69
N VAL A 216 -19.45 -30.83 15.45
CA VAL A 216 -18.75 -29.62 15.86
C VAL A 216 -17.37 -29.66 15.22
N VAL A 217 -17.06 -28.63 14.44
CA VAL A 217 -15.78 -28.43 13.76
C VAL A 217 -15.09 -27.25 14.43
N ALA A 218 -14.13 -27.51 15.30
CA ALA A 218 -13.32 -26.47 15.92
C ALA A 218 -12.17 -26.13 14.97
N CYS A 219 -12.29 -25.03 14.24
CA CYS A 219 -11.29 -24.59 13.28
C CYS A 219 -10.23 -23.69 13.92
N GLY A 220 -9.01 -23.77 13.39
CA GLY A 220 -7.96 -22.78 13.62
C GLY A 220 -8.37 -21.37 13.17
N LEU A 221 -7.46 -20.42 13.37
CA LEU A 221 -7.56 -19.11 12.72
C LEU A 221 -7.47 -19.28 11.19
N GLN A 222 -8.34 -18.60 10.46
CA GLN A 222 -8.53 -18.84 9.03
C GLN A 222 -7.75 -17.85 8.16
N TYR A 223 -7.08 -18.39 7.14
CA TYR A 223 -6.27 -17.65 6.15
C TYR A 223 -6.52 -18.19 4.72
N GLY A 224 -5.93 -17.53 3.72
CA GLY A 224 -6.11 -17.84 2.31
C GLY A 224 -7.17 -16.95 1.67
N LYS A 225 -7.09 -16.74 0.35
CA LYS A 225 -8.05 -15.96 -0.44
C LYS A 225 -8.40 -14.58 0.15
N GLY A 226 -7.43 -13.66 0.14
CA GLY A 226 -7.69 -12.23 0.35
C GLY A 226 -7.66 -11.76 1.81
N GLU A 227 -7.22 -12.64 2.71
CA GLU A 227 -6.81 -12.43 4.10
C GLU A 227 -7.76 -11.68 5.04
N ASN A 228 -8.03 -12.35 6.16
CA ASN A 228 -8.92 -11.90 7.22
C ASN A 228 -8.12 -11.18 8.32
N LEU A 229 -7.84 -11.85 9.45
CA LEU A 229 -7.15 -11.24 10.59
C LEU A 229 -5.74 -10.76 10.22
N PHE A 230 -5.03 -11.49 9.36
CA PHE A 230 -3.69 -11.10 8.91
C PHE A 230 -3.67 -9.93 7.91
N HIS A 231 -4.82 -9.41 7.45
CA HIS A 231 -4.89 -8.32 6.47
C HIS A 231 -4.05 -7.10 6.86
N TYR A 232 -3.96 -6.77 8.14
CA TYR A 232 -3.12 -5.69 8.64
C TYR A 232 -1.65 -5.89 8.24
N PHE A 233 -1.08 -7.06 8.51
CA PHE A 233 0.33 -7.36 8.18
C PHE A 233 0.54 -7.39 6.67
N PHE A 234 -0.34 -8.09 5.93
CA PHE A 234 -0.31 -8.11 4.46
C PHE A 234 -0.34 -6.69 3.87
N LYS A 235 -1.17 -5.78 4.41
CA LYS A 235 -1.28 -4.39 3.97
C LYS A 235 -0.04 -3.55 4.31
N VAL A 236 0.47 -3.64 5.54
CA VAL A 236 1.63 -2.85 5.99
C VAL A 236 2.90 -3.29 5.25
N SER A 237 3.09 -4.59 5.05
CA SER A 237 4.17 -5.13 4.20
C SER A 237 4.01 -4.69 2.74
N TRP A 238 2.81 -4.84 2.16
CA TRP A 238 2.53 -4.45 0.78
C TRP A 238 2.79 -2.96 0.50
N LEU A 239 2.52 -2.08 1.47
CA LEU A 239 2.78 -0.64 1.36
C LEU A 239 4.27 -0.28 1.57
N MET A 240 5.18 -1.26 1.62
CA MET A 240 6.62 -1.09 1.83
C MET A 240 6.95 -0.26 3.09
N HIS A 241 6.21 -0.48 4.19
CA HIS A 241 6.53 0.16 5.46
C HIS A 241 7.95 -0.27 5.90
N PRO A 242 8.80 0.65 6.42
CA PRO A 242 10.22 0.34 6.67
C PRO A 242 10.44 -0.90 7.54
N GLU A 243 9.65 -1.01 8.62
CA GLU A 243 9.61 -2.14 9.54
C GLU A 243 8.16 -2.54 9.76
N VAL A 244 7.85 -3.85 9.73
CA VAL A 244 6.52 -4.36 10.08
C VAL A 244 6.41 -4.48 11.60
N PRO A 245 5.39 -3.88 12.25
CA PRO A 245 5.25 -3.91 13.70
C PRO A 245 4.68 -5.25 14.18
N LEU A 246 5.49 -6.01 14.92
CA LEU A 246 5.07 -7.23 15.60
C LEU A 246 4.58 -6.87 17.01
N PHE A 247 3.30 -7.09 17.29
CA PHE A 247 2.70 -6.76 18.59
C PHE A 247 3.01 -7.85 19.62
N GLY A 248 3.65 -7.48 20.72
CA GLY A 248 4.07 -8.40 21.78
C GLY A 248 5.44 -9.05 21.51
N GLN A 249 5.62 -10.29 21.98
CA GLN A 249 6.87 -11.04 21.76
C GLN A 249 6.86 -11.89 20.49
N GLY A 250 5.67 -12.34 20.06
CA GLY A 250 5.48 -13.19 18.88
C GLY A 250 5.76 -14.68 19.08
N THR A 251 6.23 -15.12 20.26
CA THR A 251 6.65 -16.51 20.55
C THR A 251 5.50 -17.50 20.78
N ASN A 252 4.26 -17.07 20.56
CA ASN A 252 3.05 -17.87 20.80
C ASN A 252 2.63 -18.62 19.54
N HIS A 253 2.16 -19.86 19.70
CA HIS A 253 1.79 -20.73 18.58
C HIS A 253 0.34 -20.50 18.18
N ILE A 254 0.12 -20.12 16.92
CA ILE A 254 -1.22 -19.85 16.39
C ILE A 254 -1.69 -21.07 15.56
N PRO A 255 -2.68 -21.85 16.03
CA PRO A 255 -3.25 -22.93 15.24
C PRO A 255 -4.13 -22.35 14.12
N MET A 256 -3.84 -22.69 12.88
CA MET A 256 -4.47 -22.11 11.69
C MET A 256 -5.10 -23.16 10.77
N ILE A 257 -5.89 -22.73 9.78
CA ILE A 257 -6.32 -23.55 8.64
C ILE A 257 -6.67 -22.68 7.42
N HIS A 258 -6.32 -23.13 6.21
CA HIS A 258 -6.73 -22.48 4.97
C HIS A 258 -8.26 -22.59 4.75
N VAL A 259 -8.91 -21.54 4.26
CA VAL A 259 -10.37 -21.50 4.07
C VAL A 259 -10.91 -22.58 3.12
N ASN A 260 -10.15 -22.97 2.09
CA ASN A 260 -10.54 -24.06 1.19
C ASN A 260 -10.43 -25.42 1.88
N ASP A 261 -9.41 -25.62 2.70
CA ASP A 261 -9.20 -26.88 3.45
C ASP A 261 -10.30 -27.09 4.49
N LEU A 262 -10.75 -26.00 5.15
CA LEU A 262 -11.95 -26.02 5.98
C LEU A 262 -13.22 -26.40 5.18
N GLY A 263 -13.33 -25.94 3.93
CA GLY A 263 -14.36 -26.39 2.98
C GLY A 263 -14.29 -27.89 2.70
N GLY A 264 -13.09 -28.42 2.47
CA GLY A 264 -12.83 -29.85 2.27
C GLY A 264 -13.16 -30.71 3.50
N VAL A 265 -12.85 -30.22 4.70
CA VAL A 265 -13.24 -30.83 5.98
C VAL A 265 -14.77 -30.90 6.10
N ILE A 266 -15.47 -29.81 5.80
CA ILE A 266 -16.94 -29.77 5.83
C ILE A 266 -17.56 -30.75 4.81
N GLN A 267 -16.98 -30.85 3.61
CA GLN A 267 -17.41 -31.82 2.58
C GLN A 267 -17.27 -33.27 3.10
N ASN A 268 -16.08 -33.64 3.56
CA ASN A 268 -15.80 -34.99 4.08
C ASN A 268 -16.74 -35.37 5.24
N ILE A 269 -17.15 -34.42 6.10
CA ILE A 269 -18.09 -34.69 7.20
C ILE A 269 -19.46 -35.17 6.71
N PHE A 270 -20.05 -34.54 5.69
CA PHE A 270 -21.39 -34.92 5.20
C PHE A 270 -21.39 -36.04 4.14
N GLU A 271 -20.21 -36.41 3.65
CA GLU A 271 -19.98 -37.59 2.80
C GLU A 271 -19.69 -38.82 3.67
N LEU A 272 -18.58 -38.83 4.41
CA LEU A 272 -18.09 -39.96 5.21
C LEU A 272 -18.85 -40.18 6.52
N LYS A 273 -19.50 -39.14 7.06
CA LYS A 273 -20.26 -39.16 8.33
C LYS A 273 -19.47 -39.79 9.49
N PRO A 274 -18.33 -39.20 9.89
CA PRO A 274 -17.40 -39.81 10.84
C PRO A 274 -18.03 -40.17 12.18
N LYS A 275 -17.41 -41.15 12.86
CA LYS A 275 -17.84 -41.66 14.18
C LYS A 275 -17.69 -40.59 15.26
N SER A 276 -16.58 -39.85 15.27
CA SER A 276 -16.43 -38.67 16.13
C SER A 276 -17.39 -37.57 15.72
N LYS A 277 -17.90 -36.83 16.71
CA LYS A 277 -18.82 -35.68 16.53
C LYS A 277 -18.17 -34.34 16.91
N TYR A 278 -16.94 -34.41 17.42
CA TYR A 278 -16.05 -33.27 17.61
C TYR A 278 -14.84 -33.51 16.71
N ILE A 279 -14.55 -32.55 15.85
CA ILE A 279 -13.51 -32.61 14.84
C ILE A 279 -12.70 -31.32 15.00
N LEU A 280 -11.39 -31.45 15.13
CA LEU A 280 -10.47 -30.33 15.05
C LEU A 280 -10.09 -30.10 13.58
N ALA A 281 -10.07 -28.84 13.15
CA ALA A 281 -9.72 -28.45 11.79
C ALA A 281 -8.57 -27.43 11.85
N VAL A 282 -7.34 -27.95 11.88
CA VAL A 282 -6.10 -27.16 11.80
C VAL A 282 -5.17 -27.81 10.78
N ASP A 283 -4.33 -27.00 10.12
CA ASP A 283 -3.20 -27.51 9.35
C ASP A 283 -2.11 -28.12 10.26
N ASP A 284 -1.08 -28.74 9.69
CA ASP A 284 -0.03 -29.36 10.49
C ASP A 284 1.00 -28.36 11.03
N SER A 285 0.90 -27.08 10.63
CA SER A 285 1.88 -26.08 11.03
C SER A 285 1.89 -25.82 12.54
N LYS A 286 3.06 -25.47 13.03
CA LYS A 286 3.32 -25.08 14.43
C LYS A 286 4.13 -23.78 14.43
N ASN A 287 3.77 -22.86 13.54
CA ASN A 287 4.43 -21.57 13.43
C ASN A 287 4.04 -20.65 14.59
N THR A 288 5.00 -19.87 15.06
CA THR A 288 4.76 -18.78 15.99
C THR A 288 4.26 -17.54 15.25
N LEU A 289 3.64 -16.59 15.96
CA LEU A 289 3.26 -15.30 15.37
C LEU A 289 4.47 -14.56 14.76
N GLU A 290 5.66 -14.69 15.36
CA GLU A 290 6.90 -14.12 14.82
C GLU A 290 7.27 -14.74 13.47
N ASP A 291 7.23 -16.07 13.32
CA ASP A 291 7.52 -16.75 12.04
C ASP A 291 6.56 -16.29 10.93
N ILE A 292 5.26 -16.22 11.26
CA ILE A 292 4.19 -15.83 10.33
C ILE A 292 4.43 -14.40 9.83
N VAL A 293 4.60 -13.43 10.75
CA VAL A 293 4.78 -12.01 10.37
C VAL A 293 6.13 -11.78 9.68
N THR A 294 7.19 -12.51 10.06
CA THR A 294 8.48 -12.48 9.35
C THR A 294 8.29 -12.89 7.89
N THR A 295 7.62 -14.02 7.65
CA THR A 295 7.42 -14.57 6.31
C THR A 295 6.55 -13.65 5.44
N ILE A 296 5.52 -13.02 6.01
CA ILE A 296 4.71 -11.98 5.34
C ILE A 296 5.59 -10.76 4.99
N SER A 297 6.45 -10.31 5.92
CA SER A 297 7.35 -9.17 5.71
C SER A 297 8.37 -9.42 4.59
N VAL A 298 8.97 -10.62 4.56
CA VAL A 298 9.95 -11.02 3.54
C VAL A 298 9.30 -11.19 2.16
N THR A 299 8.11 -11.80 2.08
CA THR A 299 7.46 -12.10 0.81
C THR A 299 6.79 -10.87 0.17
N LEU A 300 6.19 -9.99 0.98
CA LEU A 300 5.40 -8.86 0.47
C LEU A 300 6.08 -7.48 0.63
N GLY A 301 7.05 -7.36 1.53
CA GLY A 301 7.59 -6.06 1.98
C GLY A 301 9.11 -6.01 2.05
N SER A 302 9.64 -5.39 3.12
CA SER A 302 11.07 -5.12 3.32
C SER A 302 11.85 -6.24 4.02
N GLY A 303 11.18 -7.27 4.55
CA GLY A 303 11.76 -8.27 5.46
C GLY A 303 12.12 -7.76 6.86
N LYS A 304 12.19 -6.43 7.09
CA LYS A 304 12.53 -5.85 8.41
C LYS A 304 11.28 -5.81 9.32
N MET A 305 11.47 -6.03 10.61
CA MET A 305 10.41 -6.02 11.62
C MET A 305 10.86 -5.34 12.92
N SER A 306 9.90 -4.79 13.67
CA SER A 306 10.14 -4.20 14.99
C SER A 306 9.10 -4.68 16.00
N LYS A 307 9.55 -5.11 17.18
CA LYS A 307 8.64 -5.54 18.27
C LYS A 307 8.07 -4.33 19.00
N VAL A 308 6.74 -4.23 19.07
CA VAL A 308 6.01 -3.12 19.70
C VAL A 308 5.09 -3.62 20.82
N PRO A 309 4.79 -2.81 21.85
CA PRO A 309 3.84 -3.17 22.90
C PRO A 309 2.45 -3.54 22.36
N GLU A 310 1.79 -4.56 22.93
CA GLU A 310 0.43 -4.96 22.54
C GLU A 310 -0.61 -3.83 22.69
N GLN A 311 -0.41 -2.90 23.62
CA GLN A 311 -1.28 -1.73 23.80
C GLN A 311 -1.29 -0.81 22.58
N ASP A 312 -0.22 -0.82 21.78
CA ASP A 312 -0.08 0.03 20.61
C ASP A 312 -0.94 -0.50 19.45
N ALA A 313 -1.26 -1.80 19.41
CA ALA A 313 -2.19 -2.40 18.45
C ALA A 313 -3.58 -1.75 18.49
N ILE A 314 -4.06 -1.44 19.70
CA ILE A 314 -5.36 -0.79 19.92
C ILE A 314 -5.23 0.73 19.71
N THR A 315 -4.11 1.32 20.16
CA THR A 315 -3.87 2.77 20.06
C THR A 315 -3.72 3.25 18.62
N THR A 316 -3.08 2.45 17.76
CA THR A 316 -2.93 2.68 16.31
C THR A 316 -4.16 2.25 15.49
N LYS A 317 -5.19 1.69 16.15
CA LYS A 317 -6.34 1.02 15.51
C LYS A 317 -5.98 -0.16 14.58
N ALA A 318 -4.79 -0.75 14.71
CA ALA A 318 -4.39 -1.92 13.93
C ALA A 318 -5.35 -3.11 14.14
N PHE A 319 -5.79 -3.33 15.39
CA PHE A 319 -6.68 -4.43 15.78
C PHE A 319 -7.73 -3.99 16.79
N LYS A 320 -8.93 -4.61 16.73
CA LYS A 320 -9.94 -4.53 17.80
C LYS A 320 -9.50 -5.41 19.00
N PRO A 321 -10.02 -5.16 20.22
CA PRO A 321 -9.71 -6.01 21.38
C PRO A 321 -10.05 -7.49 21.18
N ASP A 322 -11.20 -7.79 20.56
CA ASP A 322 -11.62 -9.17 20.27
C ASP A 322 -10.77 -9.84 19.17
N GLU A 323 -10.09 -9.07 18.33
CA GLU A 323 -9.17 -9.54 17.28
C GLU A 323 -7.79 -9.84 17.87
N LEU A 324 -7.32 -9.02 18.80
CA LEU A 324 -6.08 -9.24 19.56
C LEU A 324 -6.16 -10.49 20.45
N ASP A 325 -7.34 -10.81 20.99
CA ASP A 325 -7.63 -12.08 21.69
C ASP A 325 -7.23 -13.32 20.86
N TYR A 326 -7.38 -13.29 19.52
CA TYR A 326 -6.96 -14.39 18.64
C TYR A 326 -5.45 -14.38 18.36
N LEU A 327 -4.83 -13.21 18.21
CA LEU A 327 -3.37 -13.11 17.98
C LEU A 327 -2.56 -13.52 19.21
N ASN A 328 -3.12 -13.36 20.41
CA ASN A 328 -2.52 -13.74 21.69
C ASN A 328 -2.77 -15.22 22.07
N ILE A 329 -3.30 -16.05 21.17
CA ILE A 329 -3.49 -17.49 21.42
C ILE A 329 -2.14 -18.21 21.43
N ASP A 330 -1.96 -19.17 22.35
CA ASP A 330 -0.79 -20.05 22.40
C ASP A 330 -1.28 -21.50 22.54
N LEU A 331 -1.38 -22.20 21.41
CA LEU A 331 -1.95 -23.56 21.33
C LEU A 331 -1.31 -24.40 20.22
N CYS A 332 -0.52 -25.41 20.60
CA CYS A 332 -0.10 -26.47 19.70
C CYS A 332 -1.17 -27.57 19.64
N LEU A 333 -1.96 -27.61 18.56
CA LEU A 333 -3.07 -28.56 18.37
C LEU A 333 -2.73 -29.61 17.30
N ASP A 334 -3.26 -30.83 17.46
CA ASP A 334 -3.09 -31.92 16.48
C ASP A 334 -4.44 -32.54 16.06
N ALA A 335 -4.75 -32.45 14.76
CA ALA A 335 -5.99 -32.88 14.14
C ALA A 335 -5.86 -34.25 13.47
N PHE A 336 -5.63 -35.28 14.29
CA PHE A 336 -5.47 -36.66 13.84
C PHE A 336 -6.63 -37.17 12.95
N ILE A 337 -7.89 -36.82 13.24
CA ILE A 337 -9.04 -37.33 12.47
C ILE A 337 -9.02 -36.87 11.01
N ILE A 338 -8.65 -35.62 10.72
CA ILE A 338 -8.65 -35.12 9.34
C ILE A 338 -7.45 -35.65 8.54
N LYS A 339 -6.30 -35.87 9.19
CA LYS A 339 -5.12 -36.47 8.58
C LYS A 339 -5.34 -37.95 8.23
N ASP A 340 -5.80 -38.76 9.18
CA ASP A 340 -5.89 -40.22 9.02
C ASP A 340 -7.19 -40.68 8.34
N SER A 341 -8.30 -39.94 8.48
CA SER A 341 -9.64 -40.43 8.10
C SER A 341 -10.31 -39.71 6.94
N PHE A 342 -9.83 -38.53 6.53
CA PHE A 342 -10.44 -37.74 5.45
C PHE A 342 -9.58 -37.77 4.20
N ARG A 343 -10.22 -37.73 3.02
CA ARG A 343 -9.53 -37.61 1.73
C ARG A 343 -9.54 -36.14 1.33
N LEU A 344 -8.65 -35.35 1.95
CA LEU A 344 -8.48 -33.93 1.65
C LEU A 344 -7.52 -33.74 0.48
N ARG A 345 -7.82 -32.78 -0.39
CA ARG A 345 -6.83 -32.18 -1.30
C ARG A 345 -6.40 -30.88 -0.64
N TRP A 346 -5.33 -30.94 0.14
CA TRP A 346 -4.85 -29.80 0.89
C TRP A 346 -4.39 -28.67 -0.03
N ALA A 347 -4.81 -27.44 0.27
CA ALA A 347 -4.27 -26.22 -0.29
C ALA A 347 -3.05 -25.73 0.50
N SER A 348 -2.99 -25.99 1.82
CA SER A 348 -1.85 -25.60 2.67
C SER A 348 -1.66 -26.51 3.90
N GLU A 349 -1.38 -27.81 3.69
CA GLU A 349 -1.17 -28.78 4.79
C GLU A 349 -0.03 -28.36 5.73
N ALA A 350 1.06 -27.84 5.16
CA ALA A 350 2.23 -27.34 5.89
C ALA A 350 2.04 -25.92 6.48
N GLY A 351 0.86 -25.30 6.31
CA GLY A 351 0.52 -23.99 6.85
C GLY A 351 0.93 -22.79 5.99
N ILE A 352 0.70 -21.60 6.55
CA ILE A 352 0.89 -20.31 5.89
C ILE A 352 2.36 -19.98 5.55
N VAL A 353 3.32 -20.41 6.38
CA VAL A 353 4.75 -20.07 6.20
C VAL A 353 5.32 -20.75 4.95
N GLU A 354 5.19 -22.08 4.86
CA GLU A 354 5.69 -22.86 3.73
C GLU A 354 4.95 -22.54 2.42
N ASN A 355 3.67 -22.13 2.50
CA ASN A 355 2.83 -21.85 1.33
C ASN A 355 2.69 -20.36 1.00
N MET A 356 3.50 -19.47 1.61
CA MET A 356 3.31 -18.02 1.54
C MET A 356 3.26 -17.47 0.11
N ALA A 357 4.09 -17.99 -0.80
CA ALA A 357 4.11 -17.55 -2.20
C ALA A 357 2.76 -17.77 -2.91
N SER A 358 2.15 -18.94 -2.72
CA SER A 358 0.80 -19.25 -3.24
C SER A 358 -0.24 -18.30 -2.64
N ILE A 359 -0.20 -18.10 -1.32
CA ILE A 359 -1.16 -17.28 -0.58
C ILE A 359 -1.00 -15.77 -0.92
N ALA A 360 0.22 -15.33 -1.27
CA ALA A 360 0.47 -13.99 -1.79
C ALA A 360 -0.24 -13.76 -3.14
N GLU A 361 -0.17 -14.72 -4.07
CA GLU A 361 -0.93 -14.66 -5.32
C GLU A 361 -2.45 -14.77 -5.08
N GLU A 362 -2.89 -15.66 -4.18
CA GLU A 362 -4.30 -15.73 -3.78
C GLU A 362 -4.85 -14.39 -3.26
N TYR A 363 -4.04 -13.66 -2.50
CA TYR A 363 -4.38 -12.34 -1.98
C TYR A 363 -4.46 -11.30 -3.10
N LYS A 364 -3.49 -11.29 -4.02
CA LYS A 364 -3.48 -10.43 -5.22
C LYS A 364 -4.74 -10.65 -6.06
N ASP A 365 -5.02 -11.90 -6.43
CA ASP A 365 -6.19 -12.30 -7.22
C ASP A 365 -7.50 -11.87 -6.55
N THR A 366 -7.65 -12.20 -5.27
CA THR A 366 -8.91 -11.94 -4.53
C THR A 366 -9.17 -10.45 -4.35
N ARG A 367 -8.11 -9.65 -4.21
CA ARG A 367 -8.19 -8.18 -4.10
C ARG A 367 -8.11 -7.46 -5.46
N GLN A 368 -7.87 -8.19 -6.56
CA GLN A 368 -7.63 -7.68 -7.92
C GLN A 368 -6.42 -6.72 -8.02
N PHE A 369 -5.37 -6.98 -7.24
CA PHE A 369 -4.13 -6.21 -7.23
C PHE A 369 -3.26 -6.57 -8.43
N LEU A 370 -3.56 -5.95 -9.57
CA LEU A 370 -2.76 -6.05 -10.78
C LEU A 370 -1.67 -4.94 -10.77
N PRO A 371 -0.37 -5.29 -10.85
CA PRO A 371 0.72 -4.32 -10.78
C PRO A 371 0.78 -3.46 -12.04
N ILE A 372 0.48 -2.16 -11.90
CA ILE A 372 0.42 -1.22 -13.02
C ILE A 372 1.85 -0.86 -13.47
N ARG A 373 2.25 -1.29 -14.68
CA ARG A 373 3.60 -1.06 -15.23
C ARG A 373 3.54 -0.08 -16.40
N ILE A 374 3.99 1.16 -16.16
CA ILE A 374 3.93 2.27 -17.12
C ILE A 374 5.33 2.65 -17.60
N PHE A 375 5.47 2.94 -18.89
CA PHE A 375 6.68 3.54 -19.46
C PHE A 375 6.38 4.91 -20.07
N LEU A 376 7.13 5.94 -19.66
CA LEU A 376 7.04 7.29 -20.22
C LEU A 376 8.21 7.57 -21.17
N VAL A 377 7.86 7.81 -22.44
CA VAL A 377 8.77 8.18 -23.53
C VAL A 377 8.53 9.64 -23.93
N GLY A 378 9.53 10.32 -24.50
CA GLY A 378 9.41 11.71 -24.96
C GLY A 378 10.72 12.51 -24.89
N PRO A 379 10.78 13.71 -25.50
CA PRO A 379 11.97 14.54 -25.54
C PRO A 379 12.37 15.10 -24.15
N PRO A 380 13.59 15.66 -23.99
CA PRO A 380 13.96 16.42 -22.80
C PRO A 380 13.04 17.65 -22.60
N ALA A 381 12.86 18.09 -21.36
CA ALA A 381 11.98 19.20 -20.94
C ALA A 381 10.45 19.06 -21.21
N VAL A 382 9.97 17.95 -21.78
CA VAL A 382 8.52 17.76 -22.05
C VAL A 382 7.67 17.61 -20.78
N GLY A 383 8.23 16.99 -19.73
CA GLY A 383 7.54 16.80 -18.45
C GLY A 383 7.53 15.40 -17.86
N LYS A 384 8.11 14.39 -18.53
CA LYS A 384 8.09 12.97 -18.12
C LYS A 384 8.24 12.75 -16.62
N THR A 385 9.31 13.25 -16.01
CA THR A 385 9.59 13.11 -14.58
C THR A 385 8.48 13.67 -13.68
N THR A 386 7.92 14.83 -14.02
CA THR A 386 6.80 15.45 -13.28
C THR A 386 5.47 14.71 -13.48
N VAL A 387 5.27 14.06 -14.63
CA VAL A 387 4.11 13.20 -14.90
C VAL A 387 4.28 11.87 -14.13
N ALA A 388 5.46 11.26 -14.18
CA ALA A 388 5.78 10.04 -13.43
C ALA A 388 5.61 10.22 -11.92
N GLU A 389 6.15 11.29 -11.32
CA GLU A 389 5.97 11.60 -9.88
C GLU A 389 4.49 11.66 -9.49
N LYS A 390 3.62 12.18 -10.36
CA LYS A 390 2.17 12.24 -10.14
C LYS A 390 1.47 10.91 -10.36
N LEU A 391 1.87 10.12 -11.36
CA LEU A 391 1.35 8.77 -11.59
C LEU A 391 1.71 7.85 -10.41
N CYS A 392 2.96 7.89 -9.95
CA CYS A 392 3.41 7.22 -8.74
C CYS A 392 2.58 7.62 -7.51
N SER A 393 2.31 8.91 -7.33
CA SER A 393 1.47 9.41 -6.23
C SER A 393 -0.01 9.01 -6.35
N HIS A 394 -0.55 8.88 -7.57
CA HIS A 394 -1.96 8.57 -7.84
C HIS A 394 -2.25 7.07 -7.75
N TYR A 395 -1.35 6.25 -8.27
CA TYR A 395 -1.49 4.78 -8.30
C TYR A 395 -0.83 4.08 -7.12
N GLN A 396 -0.04 4.80 -6.31
CA GLN A 396 0.81 4.24 -5.24
C GLN A 396 1.73 3.16 -5.82
N ILE A 397 2.61 3.58 -6.73
CA ILE A 397 3.57 2.74 -7.48
C ILE A 397 4.96 3.40 -7.55
N HIS A 398 5.99 2.60 -7.84
CA HIS A 398 7.39 3.05 -7.74
C HIS A 398 7.85 3.92 -8.91
N HIS A 399 8.57 5.01 -8.64
CA HIS A 399 9.21 5.82 -9.69
C HIS A 399 10.60 5.27 -9.98
N ILE A 400 10.81 4.75 -11.19
CA ILE A 400 12.08 4.16 -11.61
C ILE A 400 12.84 5.16 -12.47
N LYS A 401 13.77 5.87 -11.82
CA LYS A 401 14.78 6.72 -12.48
C LYS A 401 16.15 6.06 -12.35
N ILE A 402 16.80 5.78 -13.48
CA ILE A 402 18.12 5.12 -13.53
C ILE A 402 19.15 5.72 -12.56
N LYS A 403 19.22 7.05 -12.44
CA LYS A 403 20.15 7.69 -11.51
C LYS A 403 19.86 7.35 -10.05
N GLU A 404 18.58 7.40 -9.65
CA GLU A 404 18.17 7.17 -8.27
C GLU A 404 18.33 5.69 -7.91
N VAL A 405 18.04 4.78 -8.84
CA VAL A 405 18.24 3.32 -8.67
C VAL A 405 19.73 2.97 -8.51
N ILE A 406 20.62 3.59 -9.29
CA ILE A 406 22.09 3.39 -9.13
C ILE A 406 22.57 3.95 -7.78
N GLU A 407 22.10 5.14 -7.40
CA GLU A 407 22.43 5.76 -6.10
C GLU A 407 21.93 4.92 -4.92
N GLU A 408 20.74 4.32 -5.03
CA GLU A 408 20.15 3.38 -4.06
C GLU A 408 20.97 2.09 -3.93
N LYS A 409 21.30 1.41 -5.04
CA LYS A 409 22.09 0.17 -5.02
C LYS A 409 23.49 0.40 -4.43
N ILE A 410 24.14 1.52 -4.77
CA ILE A 410 25.45 1.90 -4.20
C ILE A 410 25.33 2.17 -2.69
N ALA A 411 24.21 2.72 -2.22
CA ALA A 411 23.97 2.92 -0.79
C ALA A 411 23.75 1.59 -0.06
N GLN A 412 22.95 0.67 -0.61
CA GLN A 412 22.70 -0.67 -0.07
C GLN A 412 24.00 -1.49 0.06
N LEU A 413 24.83 -1.52 -0.99
CA LEU A 413 26.13 -2.19 -0.95
C LEU A 413 27.04 -1.59 0.14
N LYS A 414 26.98 -0.28 0.37
CA LYS A 414 27.71 0.37 1.47
C LYS A 414 27.11 0.07 2.85
N GLU A 415 25.81 -0.09 3.00
CA GLU A 415 25.16 -0.51 4.25
C GLU A 415 25.67 -1.91 4.64
N ILE A 416 25.58 -2.87 3.72
CA ILE A 416 26.07 -4.26 3.91
C ILE A 416 27.56 -4.30 4.29
N VAL A 417 28.41 -3.49 3.65
CA VAL A 417 29.85 -3.48 3.92
C VAL A 417 30.23 -2.79 5.25
N ASN A 418 29.43 -1.83 5.73
CA ASN A 418 29.76 -1.05 6.95
C ASN A 418 29.03 -1.53 8.21
N GLU A 419 27.83 -2.12 8.08
CA GLU A 419 26.97 -2.51 9.19
C GLU A 419 26.86 -4.05 9.38
N ALA A 420 27.71 -4.83 8.70
CA ALA A 420 27.73 -6.29 8.74
C ALA A 420 27.65 -6.86 10.17
N ASP A 421 26.58 -7.58 10.48
CA ASP A 421 26.43 -8.29 11.75
C ASP A 421 26.96 -9.73 11.59
N PRO A 422 28.03 -10.14 12.31
CA PRO A 422 28.60 -11.48 12.21
C PRO A 422 27.67 -12.62 12.69
N ALA A 423 26.46 -12.31 13.16
CA ALA A 423 25.41 -13.29 13.44
C ALA A 423 24.36 -13.44 12.32
N ILE A 424 24.31 -12.53 11.34
CA ILE A 424 23.27 -12.47 10.29
C ILE A 424 23.89 -12.56 8.89
N ASP A 425 24.96 -11.81 8.64
CA ASP A 425 25.60 -11.71 7.33
C ASP A 425 26.71 -12.77 7.19
N SER A 426 26.65 -13.56 6.13
CA SER A 426 27.75 -14.48 5.82
C SER A 426 28.97 -13.71 5.29
N GLU A 427 30.17 -14.20 5.61
CA GLU A 427 31.44 -13.62 5.13
C GLU A 427 31.51 -13.56 3.58
N GLU A 428 30.81 -14.49 2.92
CA GLU A 428 30.62 -14.55 1.46
C GLU A 428 29.75 -13.39 0.92
N VAL A 429 28.65 -13.03 1.59
CA VAL A 429 27.79 -11.90 1.18
C VAL A 429 28.53 -10.57 1.31
N VAL A 430 29.29 -10.38 2.39
CA VAL A 430 30.06 -9.16 2.61
C VAL A 430 31.19 -9.02 1.57
N THR A 431 31.88 -10.11 1.23
CA THR A 431 32.92 -10.10 0.19
C THR A 431 32.34 -9.84 -1.20
N ALA A 432 31.23 -10.49 -1.57
CA ALA A 432 30.55 -10.23 -2.85
C ALA A 432 30.07 -8.77 -2.97
N ALA A 433 29.56 -8.17 -1.88
CA ALA A 433 29.17 -6.77 -1.87
C ALA A 433 30.36 -5.80 -2.02
N GLN A 434 31.54 -6.16 -1.49
CA GLN A 434 32.79 -5.40 -1.70
C GLN A 434 33.23 -5.46 -3.17
N GLU A 435 33.28 -6.65 -3.77
CA GLU A 435 33.69 -6.85 -5.17
C GLU A 435 32.76 -6.11 -6.14
N GLN A 436 31.43 -6.17 -5.94
CA GLN A 436 30.48 -5.39 -6.74
C GLN A 436 30.67 -3.88 -6.59
N LEU A 437 30.96 -3.40 -5.38
CA LEU A 437 31.18 -1.98 -5.13
C LEU A 437 32.49 -1.48 -5.78
N GLU A 438 33.56 -2.27 -5.76
CA GLU A 438 34.80 -1.98 -6.50
C GLU A 438 34.55 -1.92 -8.01
N LEU A 439 33.87 -2.94 -8.58
CA LEU A 439 33.50 -2.96 -10.01
C LEU A 439 32.69 -1.73 -10.44
N PHE A 440 31.74 -1.28 -9.61
CA PHE A 440 30.94 -0.08 -9.89
C PHE A 440 31.78 1.20 -9.84
N ASN A 441 32.70 1.31 -8.88
CA ASN A 441 33.61 2.46 -8.78
C ASN A 441 34.55 2.51 -10.00
N ASP A 442 35.20 1.40 -10.35
CA ASP A 442 36.10 1.29 -11.51
C ASP A 442 35.37 1.66 -12.81
N SER A 443 34.17 1.10 -13.02
CA SER A 443 33.34 1.43 -14.19
C SER A 443 32.99 2.93 -14.26
N MET A 444 32.68 3.55 -13.11
CA MET A 444 32.44 4.99 -13.03
C MET A 444 33.71 5.84 -13.29
N GLU A 445 34.88 5.42 -12.83
CA GLU A 445 36.14 6.11 -13.12
C GLU A 445 36.46 6.06 -14.62
N MET A 446 36.32 4.88 -15.25
CA MET A 446 36.60 4.68 -16.67
C MET A 446 35.63 5.43 -17.60
N ASN A 447 34.36 5.57 -17.22
CA ASN A 447 33.28 6.13 -18.05
C ASN A 447 32.85 7.57 -17.65
N ALA A 448 33.76 8.34 -17.04
CA ALA A 448 33.54 9.75 -16.66
C ALA A 448 32.30 9.97 -15.76
N GLY A 449 32.16 9.14 -14.73
CA GLY A 449 31.10 9.21 -13.73
C GLY A 449 29.77 8.60 -14.18
N ARG A 450 29.81 7.54 -14.99
CA ARG A 450 28.65 6.73 -15.40
C ARG A 450 28.99 5.26 -15.29
N LEU A 451 28.01 4.41 -15.01
CA LEU A 451 28.20 2.96 -15.18
C LEU A 451 28.12 2.58 -16.66
N ALA A 452 28.75 1.47 -17.02
CA ALA A 452 28.58 0.82 -18.31
C ALA A 452 27.14 0.30 -18.46
N ASP A 453 26.61 0.29 -19.70
CA ASP A 453 25.19 0.00 -19.96
C ASP A 453 24.77 -1.39 -19.47
N ASN A 454 25.63 -2.41 -19.55
CA ASN A 454 25.37 -3.75 -19.01
C ASN A 454 25.10 -3.73 -17.49
N LEU A 455 25.98 -3.12 -16.70
CA LEU A 455 25.79 -2.97 -15.25
C LEU A 455 24.52 -2.16 -14.92
N VAL A 456 24.12 -1.22 -15.79
CA VAL A 456 22.86 -0.49 -15.63
C VAL A 456 21.65 -1.40 -15.88
N PHE A 457 21.71 -2.30 -16.85
CA PHE A 457 20.66 -3.30 -17.06
C PHE A 457 20.56 -4.28 -15.91
N ASP A 458 21.68 -4.78 -15.38
CA ASP A 458 21.70 -5.72 -14.25
C ASP A 458 21.01 -5.11 -13.01
N ILE A 459 21.43 -3.90 -12.60
CA ILE A 459 20.85 -3.18 -11.45
C ILE A 459 19.37 -2.85 -11.71
N LEU A 460 19.00 -2.49 -12.94
CA LEU A 460 17.61 -2.16 -13.28
C LEU A 460 16.73 -3.41 -13.29
N ARG A 461 17.20 -4.53 -13.84
CA ARG A 461 16.52 -5.83 -13.85
C ARG A 461 16.33 -6.33 -12.43
N GLU A 462 17.34 -6.22 -11.56
CA GLU A 462 17.21 -6.48 -10.12
C GLU A 462 16.12 -5.60 -9.48
N LYS A 463 16.16 -4.27 -9.73
CA LYS A 463 15.17 -3.34 -9.16
C LYS A 463 13.74 -3.63 -9.64
N LEU A 464 13.55 -3.92 -10.92
CA LEU A 464 12.22 -4.24 -11.48
C LEU A 464 11.68 -5.59 -10.97
N ASN A 465 12.56 -6.54 -10.66
CA ASN A 465 12.20 -7.82 -10.03
C ASN A 465 12.06 -7.75 -8.49
N SER A 466 12.34 -6.62 -7.86
CA SER A 466 12.06 -6.45 -6.43
C SER A 466 10.57 -6.60 -6.11
N ASN A 467 10.25 -7.16 -4.94
CA ASN A 467 8.87 -7.30 -4.45
C ASN A 467 8.07 -6.00 -4.58
N SER A 468 8.70 -4.87 -4.28
CA SER A 468 8.15 -3.52 -4.44
C SER A 468 7.59 -3.25 -5.84
N CYS A 469 8.36 -3.61 -6.88
CA CYS A 469 7.99 -3.36 -8.28
C CYS A 469 7.07 -4.44 -8.84
N ARG A 470 7.29 -5.72 -8.48
CA ARG A 470 6.43 -6.85 -8.89
C ARG A 470 5.04 -6.79 -8.27
N ASN A 471 4.92 -6.35 -7.01
CA ASN A 471 3.64 -6.30 -6.29
C ASN A 471 2.85 -5.02 -6.61
N GLN A 472 3.46 -3.83 -6.49
CA GLN A 472 2.73 -2.58 -6.71
C GLN A 472 2.68 -2.14 -8.18
N GLY A 473 3.70 -2.49 -8.98
CA GLY A 473 3.97 -1.85 -10.26
C GLY A 473 4.90 -0.64 -10.16
N PHE A 474 5.14 0.02 -11.29
CA PHE A 474 6.16 1.06 -11.45
C PHE A 474 5.92 2.00 -12.65
N VAL A 475 6.63 3.13 -12.65
CA VAL A 475 6.76 4.06 -13.80
C VAL A 475 8.22 4.19 -14.19
N LEU A 476 8.58 3.73 -15.40
CA LEU A 476 9.89 3.95 -16.03
C LEU A 476 9.96 5.37 -16.65
N ASP A 477 10.97 6.16 -16.24
CA ASP A 477 11.17 7.53 -16.75
C ASP A 477 12.28 7.62 -17.81
N GLY A 478 11.89 7.45 -19.08
CA GLY A 478 12.74 7.77 -20.23
C GLY A 478 13.99 6.91 -20.41
N PHE A 479 13.97 5.67 -19.92
CA PHE A 479 14.92 4.60 -20.22
C PHE A 479 14.16 3.26 -20.30
N PRO A 480 14.44 2.35 -21.24
CA PRO A 480 15.49 2.38 -22.28
C PRO A 480 15.30 3.47 -23.36
N LYS A 481 16.26 3.63 -24.29
CA LYS A 481 16.28 4.74 -25.28
C LYS A 481 16.43 4.32 -26.75
N SER A 482 16.73 3.05 -27.02
CA SER A 482 16.83 2.46 -28.36
C SER A 482 16.35 1.01 -28.30
N TYR A 483 16.09 0.43 -29.47
CA TYR A 483 15.69 -0.96 -29.66
C TYR A 483 16.61 -1.94 -28.90
N GLU A 484 17.92 -1.90 -29.17
CA GLU A 484 18.95 -2.73 -28.49
C GLU A 484 18.87 -2.67 -26.95
N GLN A 485 18.60 -1.49 -26.39
CA GLN A 485 18.50 -1.30 -24.93
C GLN A 485 17.18 -1.84 -24.35
N ALA A 486 16.13 -1.94 -25.16
CA ALA A 486 14.88 -2.58 -24.76
C ALA A 486 15.00 -4.11 -24.83
N GLN A 487 15.59 -4.64 -25.92
CA GLN A 487 15.89 -6.06 -26.06
C GLN A 487 16.75 -6.58 -24.90
N LEU A 488 17.88 -5.92 -24.57
CA LEU A 488 18.73 -6.32 -23.45
C LEU A 488 18.05 -6.29 -22.07
N LEU A 489 17.01 -5.45 -21.90
CA LEU A 489 16.31 -5.33 -20.62
C LEU A 489 15.16 -6.33 -20.51
N PHE A 490 14.35 -6.46 -21.57
CA PHE A 490 13.06 -7.14 -21.56
C PHE A 490 13.02 -8.46 -22.35
N SER A 491 14.07 -8.86 -23.07
CA SER A 491 14.11 -10.20 -23.69
C SER A 491 14.55 -11.27 -22.68
N ASP A 492 13.91 -12.45 -22.78
CA ASP A 492 14.19 -13.69 -22.04
C ASP A 492 15.36 -14.50 -22.63
N GLU A 493 16.14 -13.98 -23.58
CA GLU A 493 17.19 -14.75 -24.26
C GLU A 493 18.15 -15.40 -23.25
N GLU A 494 18.01 -16.72 -23.08
CA GLU A 494 18.98 -17.56 -22.41
C GLU A 494 20.29 -17.45 -23.20
N THR A 495 21.24 -16.66 -22.68
CA THR A 495 22.59 -16.65 -23.21
C THR A 495 23.20 -18.02 -22.95
N GLU A 496 23.17 -18.91 -23.94
CA GLU A 496 23.77 -20.27 -23.91
C GLU A 496 25.30 -20.26 -23.69
N ASP A 497 25.90 -19.09 -23.43
CA ASP A 497 27.34 -18.86 -23.27
C ASP A 497 27.69 -18.27 -21.89
N GLN A 498 28.35 -19.10 -21.07
CA GLN A 498 29.37 -18.79 -20.05
C GLN A 498 28.98 -18.42 -18.60
N ASP A 499 29.03 -19.45 -17.74
CA ASP A 499 29.83 -19.49 -16.49
C ASP A 499 29.68 -18.38 -15.43
N VAL A 500 28.55 -17.66 -15.37
CA VAL A 500 28.20 -16.80 -14.21
C VAL A 500 26.84 -17.23 -13.66
N MET A 501 26.80 -17.67 -12.40
CA MET A 501 25.58 -18.17 -11.75
C MET A 501 24.51 -17.08 -11.59
N PRO A 502 23.32 -17.21 -12.21
CA PRO A 502 22.16 -16.42 -11.85
C PRO A 502 21.48 -17.09 -10.64
N GLN A 503 21.42 -16.39 -9.51
CA GLN A 503 20.50 -16.77 -8.43
C GLN A 503 19.08 -16.36 -8.83
N GLN A 504 18.21 -17.36 -8.99
CA GLN A 504 16.81 -17.29 -9.44
C GLN A 504 16.58 -16.97 -10.94
N PRO A 505 15.61 -17.65 -11.60
CA PRO A 505 15.18 -17.30 -12.95
C PRO A 505 14.43 -15.97 -12.96
N VAL A 506 14.67 -15.16 -13.99
CA VAL A 506 14.05 -13.84 -14.17
C VAL A 506 12.98 -13.93 -15.25
N ASP A 507 11.70 -13.87 -14.86
CA ASP A 507 10.58 -13.84 -15.80
C ASP A 507 10.46 -12.45 -16.47
N SER A 508 10.94 -12.26 -17.72
CA SER A 508 10.87 -10.94 -18.38
C SER A 508 9.43 -10.39 -18.51
N LYS A 509 8.46 -11.30 -18.62
CA LYS A 509 7.02 -11.00 -18.72
C LYS A 509 6.50 -10.19 -17.53
N GLN A 510 7.12 -10.33 -16.35
CA GLN A 510 6.71 -9.58 -15.15
C GLN A 510 7.32 -8.16 -15.08
N ILE A 511 8.44 -7.91 -15.76
CA ILE A 511 9.10 -6.60 -15.78
C ILE A 511 8.80 -5.77 -17.05
N THR A 512 8.16 -6.35 -18.05
CA THR A 512 7.76 -5.64 -19.28
C THR A 512 6.57 -4.69 -19.02
N PRO A 513 6.61 -3.41 -19.44
CA PRO A 513 5.52 -2.45 -19.24
C PRO A 513 4.24 -2.79 -20.01
N GLU A 514 3.07 -2.57 -19.42
CA GLU A 514 1.76 -2.78 -20.05
C GLU A 514 1.24 -1.53 -20.78
N HIS A 515 1.74 -0.35 -20.41
CA HIS A 515 1.23 0.92 -20.91
C HIS A 515 2.38 1.87 -21.27
N ILE A 516 2.46 2.27 -22.54
CA ILE A 516 3.53 3.11 -23.07
C ILE A 516 2.95 4.45 -23.50
N PHE A 517 3.37 5.55 -22.86
CA PHE A 517 2.92 6.89 -23.19
C PHE A 517 4.06 7.75 -23.75
N VAL A 518 3.88 8.21 -24.98
CA VAL A 518 4.85 9.04 -25.70
C VAL A 518 4.41 10.51 -25.60
N LEU A 519 5.04 11.26 -24.70
CA LEU A 519 4.78 12.70 -24.53
C LEU A 519 5.45 13.47 -25.68
N ASN A 520 4.66 14.05 -26.57
CA ASN A 520 5.12 14.78 -27.75
C ASN A 520 5.00 16.31 -27.57
N ALA A 521 6.01 17.06 -28.01
CA ALA A 521 5.99 18.53 -28.06
C ALA A 521 6.93 19.05 -29.16
N THR A 522 6.75 20.31 -29.58
CA THR A 522 7.61 20.95 -30.58
C THR A 522 8.94 21.44 -29.99
N ASP A 523 9.99 21.46 -30.80
CA ASP A 523 11.32 21.89 -30.35
C ASP A 523 11.33 23.36 -29.90
N ASP A 524 10.54 24.23 -30.53
CA ASP A 524 10.32 25.61 -30.11
C ASP A 524 9.70 25.70 -28.71
N PHE A 525 8.66 24.90 -28.43
CA PHE A 525 8.01 24.87 -27.11
C PHE A 525 9.01 24.43 -26.03
N LEU A 526 9.73 23.33 -26.27
CA LEU A 526 10.69 22.77 -25.33
C LEU A 526 11.88 23.71 -25.09
N THR A 527 12.39 24.36 -26.13
CA THR A 527 13.50 25.33 -26.03
C THR A 527 13.07 26.58 -25.26
N ASN A 528 11.89 27.13 -25.55
CA ASN A 528 11.33 28.26 -24.78
C ASN A 528 11.13 27.89 -23.30
N ARG A 529 10.72 26.65 -23.02
CA ARG A 529 10.53 26.17 -21.65
C ARG A 529 11.84 26.04 -20.89
N ALA A 530 12.87 25.46 -21.51
CA ALA A 530 14.21 25.36 -20.94
C ALA A 530 14.81 26.76 -20.62
N GLN A 531 14.65 27.72 -21.53
CA GLN A 531 15.16 29.10 -21.36
C GLN A 531 14.48 29.90 -20.24
N ARG A 532 13.24 29.55 -19.85
CA ARG A 532 12.50 30.23 -18.77
C ARG A 532 12.87 29.76 -17.36
N LEU A 533 13.66 28.69 -17.23
CA LEU A 533 14.05 28.16 -15.94
C LEU A 533 15.11 29.07 -15.27
N PRO A 534 15.08 29.24 -13.93
CA PRO A 534 16.17 29.85 -13.19
C PRO A 534 17.48 29.10 -13.45
N GLN A 535 18.60 29.82 -13.57
CA GLN A 535 19.91 29.25 -13.93
C GLN A 535 20.30 28.04 -13.06
N SER A 536 20.12 28.12 -11.74
CA SER A 536 20.41 27.02 -10.81
C SER A 536 19.56 25.76 -11.04
N VAL A 537 18.34 25.91 -11.55
CA VAL A 537 17.46 24.78 -11.92
C VAL A 537 17.86 24.22 -13.29
N ALA A 538 18.20 25.09 -14.24
CA ALA A 538 18.69 24.69 -15.56
C ALA A 538 20.00 23.90 -15.47
N GLU A 539 20.94 24.34 -14.63
CA GLU A 539 22.19 23.62 -14.33
C GLU A 539 21.92 22.25 -13.69
N LYS A 540 21.07 22.20 -12.64
CA LYS A 540 20.71 20.92 -11.98
C LYS A 540 20.05 19.91 -12.92
N MET A 541 19.20 20.38 -13.85
CA MET A 541 18.48 19.53 -14.82
C MET A 541 19.28 19.22 -16.10
N ARG A 542 20.48 19.79 -16.25
CA ARG A 542 21.28 19.79 -17.49
C ARG A 542 20.48 20.30 -18.70
N TYR A 543 19.79 21.41 -18.47
CA TYR A 543 19.04 22.21 -19.45
C TYR A 543 19.74 23.55 -19.76
N THR A 544 21.04 23.63 -19.49
CA THR A 544 21.91 24.68 -20.03
C THR A 544 21.86 24.65 -21.56
N GLN A 545 22.08 25.78 -22.23
CA GLN A 545 21.98 25.86 -23.69
C GLN A 545 22.97 24.92 -24.41
N GLU A 546 24.13 24.67 -23.79
CA GLU A 546 25.18 23.77 -24.30
C GLU A 546 24.80 22.29 -24.18
N GLU A 547 24.07 21.89 -23.13
CA GLU A 547 23.68 20.48 -22.91
C GLU A 547 22.29 20.13 -23.49
N PHE A 548 21.35 21.08 -23.48
CA PHE A 548 19.97 20.82 -23.87
C PHE A 548 19.83 20.51 -25.36
N VAL A 549 20.44 21.34 -26.22
CA VAL A 549 20.28 21.23 -27.67
C VAL A 549 20.86 19.91 -28.22
N PRO A 550 22.06 19.45 -27.81
CA PRO A 550 22.56 18.13 -28.21
C PRO A 550 21.68 16.97 -27.71
N ARG A 551 21.11 17.06 -26.50
CA ARG A 551 20.19 16.03 -25.97
C ARG A 551 18.90 15.95 -26.78
N LEU A 552 18.32 17.10 -27.15
CA LEU A 552 17.13 17.16 -28.00
C LEU A 552 17.41 16.62 -29.41
N THR A 553 18.53 17.04 -30.02
CA THR A 553 18.97 16.56 -31.34
C THR A 553 19.16 15.04 -31.36
N ARG A 554 19.86 14.47 -30.36
CA ARG A 554 20.07 13.02 -30.24
C ARG A 554 18.75 12.26 -30.08
N TYR A 555 17.80 12.80 -29.30
CA TYR A 555 16.48 12.18 -29.18
C TYR A 555 15.72 12.16 -30.51
N ARG A 556 15.73 13.28 -31.27
CA ARG A 556 15.11 13.35 -32.59
C ARG A 556 15.75 12.36 -33.58
N GLN A 557 17.08 12.24 -33.59
CA GLN A 557 17.80 11.27 -34.42
C GLN A 557 17.37 9.82 -34.11
N LEU A 558 17.31 9.44 -32.84
CA LEU A 558 16.84 8.11 -32.40
C LEU A 558 15.37 7.84 -32.74
N SER A 559 14.56 8.90 -32.94
CA SER A 559 13.16 8.79 -33.37
C SER A 559 13.00 8.70 -34.90
N THR A 560 14.11 8.59 -35.65
CA THR A 560 14.15 8.58 -37.14
C THR A 560 15.04 7.47 -37.70
N VAL A 561 15.44 6.50 -36.86
CA VAL A 561 16.15 5.28 -37.26
C VAL A 561 15.13 4.28 -37.81
N ASP A 562 15.57 3.35 -38.68
CA ASP A 562 14.69 2.32 -39.25
C ASP A 562 14.13 1.34 -38.18
N GLU A 563 14.89 1.11 -37.11
CA GLU A 563 14.48 0.38 -35.90
C GLU A 563 14.47 1.35 -34.71
N THR A 564 13.29 1.74 -34.23
CA THR A 564 13.12 2.64 -33.08
C THR A 564 12.81 1.87 -31.80
N LEU A 565 12.85 2.58 -30.67
CA LEU A 565 12.41 2.06 -29.38
C LEU A 565 10.94 1.62 -29.37
N LEU A 566 10.08 2.21 -30.20
CA LEU A 566 8.65 1.88 -30.21
C LEU A 566 8.37 0.61 -31.01
N ASP A 567 9.12 0.37 -32.08
CA ASP A 567 8.96 -0.83 -32.92
C ASP A 567 9.18 -2.12 -32.11
N TYR A 568 10.12 -2.13 -31.15
CA TYR A 568 10.31 -3.24 -30.19
C TYR A 568 9.03 -3.58 -29.40
N PHE A 569 8.24 -2.57 -29.01
CA PHE A 569 7.02 -2.80 -28.25
C PHE A 569 5.82 -3.10 -29.15
N ASP A 570 5.80 -2.55 -30.38
CA ASP A 570 4.82 -2.92 -31.38
C ASP A 570 4.99 -4.40 -31.82
N GLU A 571 6.22 -4.94 -31.84
CA GLU A 571 6.51 -6.37 -32.01
C GLU A 571 5.99 -7.26 -30.86
N LEU A 572 5.90 -6.71 -29.64
CA LEU A 572 5.30 -7.36 -28.48
C LEU A 572 3.77 -7.15 -28.39
N GLU A 573 3.15 -6.56 -29.42
CA GLU A 573 1.73 -6.16 -29.46
C GLU A 573 1.32 -5.09 -28.40
N ILE A 574 2.29 -4.37 -27.81
CA ILE A 574 2.07 -3.37 -26.76
C ILE A 574 1.93 -1.97 -27.39
N LEU A 575 0.68 -1.56 -27.62
CA LEU A 575 0.34 -0.29 -28.27
C LEU A 575 0.90 0.94 -27.54
N SER A 576 1.61 1.80 -28.27
CA SER A 576 2.12 3.07 -27.77
C SER A 576 1.14 4.25 -27.98
N GLU A 577 0.87 5.00 -26.92
CA GLU A 577 -0.06 6.14 -26.94
C GLU A 577 0.65 7.50 -27.02
N HIS A 578 0.40 8.24 -28.10
CA HIS A 578 0.95 9.57 -28.30
C HIS A 578 0.10 10.68 -27.65
N ILE A 579 0.70 11.42 -26.72
CA ILE A 579 0.05 12.55 -26.03
C ILE A 579 0.79 13.85 -26.37
N GLU A 580 0.16 14.72 -27.15
CA GLU A 580 0.66 16.08 -27.38
C GLU A 580 0.54 16.97 -26.13
N VAL A 581 1.67 17.59 -25.76
CA VAL A 581 1.81 18.59 -24.69
C VAL A 581 1.93 19.97 -25.34
N THR A 582 0.82 20.69 -25.39
CA THR A 582 0.73 22.02 -26.05
C THR A 582 0.69 23.19 -25.06
N THR A 583 0.38 22.92 -23.79
CA THR A 583 0.26 23.91 -22.71
C THR A 583 1.30 23.67 -21.62
N ASP A 584 1.89 24.76 -21.12
CA ASP A 584 2.81 24.73 -19.97
C ASP A 584 2.02 24.73 -18.64
N ASP A 585 1.14 23.73 -18.49
CA ASP A 585 0.36 23.52 -17.28
C ASP A 585 1.23 22.80 -16.22
N PRO A 586 1.49 23.40 -15.04
CA PRO A 586 2.25 22.75 -13.97
C PRO A 586 1.52 21.53 -13.38
N GLU A 587 0.19 21.45 -13.49
CA GLU A 587 -0.59 20.31 -13.01
C GLU A 587 -0.66 19.15 -14.02
N TYR A 588 -0.36 19.39 -15.30
CA TYR A 588 -0.46 18.41 -16.40
C TYR A 588 -1.84 17.72 -16.43
N THR A 589 -2.91 18.44 -16.08
CA THR A 589 -4.23 17.86 -15.80
C THR A 589 -4.79 17.08 -17.01
N ASP A 590 -4.62 17.62 -18.23
CA ASP A 590 -5.08 16.96 -19.46
C ASP A 590 -4.27 15.71 -19.82
N VAL A 591 -2.95 15.70 -19.53
CA VAL A 591 -2.08 14.53 -19.75
C VAL A 591 -2.43 13.44 -18.74
N MET A 592 -2.52 13.79 -17.45
CA MET A 592 -2.94 12.88 -16.39
C MET A 592 -4.32 12.27 -16.70
N LYS A 593 -5.29 13.08 -17.15
CA LYS A 593 -6.64 12.60 -17.48
C LYS A 593 -6.69 11.65 -18.68
N LYS A 594 -5.80 11.80 -19.67
CA LYS A 594 -5.66 10.83 -20.76
C LYS A 594 -5.11 9.51 -20.24
N ILE A 595 -3.98 9.55 -19.54
CA ILE A 595 -3.33 8.37 -18.96
C ILE A 595 -4.28 7.62 -18.01
N THR A 596 -4.93 8.31 -17.07
CA THR A 596 -5.87 7.66 -16.13
C THR A 596 -7.17 7.19 -16.79
N GLY A 597 -7.54 7.75 -17.95
CA GLY A 597 -8.65 7.24 -18.76
C GLY A 597 -8.36 5.90 -19.44
N VAL A 598 -7.09 5.57 -19.66
CA VAL A 598 -6.62 4.36 -20.35
C VAL A 598 -6.20 3.28 -19.35
N VAL A 599 -5.35 3.64 -18.39
CA VAL A 599 -4.91 2.75 -17.30
C VAL A 599 -6.07 2.43 -16.34
N GLY A 600 -7.02 3.36 -16.19
CA GLY A 600 -8.19 3.21 -15.33
C GLY A 600 -7.96 3.57 -13.86
N ILE A 601 -8.82 3.02 -13.01
CA ILE A 601 -8.86 3.30 -11.56
C ILE A 601 -7.68 2.59 -10.87
N PRO A 602 -7.00 3.21 -9.88
CA PRO A 602 -5.98 2.54 -9.08
C PRO A 602 -6.51 1.25 -8.44
N LYS A 603 -5.80 0.14 -8.70
CA LYS A 603 -6.14 -1.18 -8.17
C LYS A 603 -5.36 -1.58 -6.93
N ASN A 604 -4.28 -0.87 -6.58
CA ASN A 604 -3.47 -1.19 -5.40
C ASN A 604 -4.25 -1.06 -4.09
N CYS A 605 -3.63 -1.57 -3.01
CA CYS A 605 -4.10 -1.54 -1.63
C CYS A 605 -4.34 -0.11 -1.12
N GLY A 606 -5.45 0.50 -1.55
CA GLY A 606 -5.77 1.89 -1.25
C GLY A 606 -5.88 2.12 0.25
N LEU A 607 -5.41 3.29 0.69
CA LEU A 607 -5.67 3.79 2.03
C LEU A 607 -7.17 3.68 2.33
N SER A 608 -7.53 3.25 3.54
CA SER A 608 -8.94 3.21 3.97
C SER A 608 -9.54 4.62 3.94
N PRO A 609 -10.87 4.80 3.86
CA PRO A 609 -11.46 6.15 3.88
C PRO A 609 -11.00 7.00 5.09
N GLU A 610 -10.80 6.38 6.26
CA GLU A 610 -10.26 7.06 7.45
C GLU A 610 -8.78 7.46 7.27
N GLU A 611 -7.96 6.57 6.70
CA GLU A 611 -6.53 6.83 6.42
C GLU A 611 -6.33 7.87 5.31
N GLN A 612 -7.19 7.87 4.29
CA GLN A 612 -7.22 8.92 3.27
C GLN A 612 -7.51 10.27 3.91
N GLU A 613 -8.53 10.36 4.78
CA GLU A 613 -8.83 11.59 5.51
C GLU A 613 -7.71 12.02 6.48
N GLU A 614 -6.93 11.08 7.03
CA GLU A 614 -5.73 11.41 7.83
C GLU A 614 -4.56 11.90 6.96
N GLU A 615 -4.30 11.27 5.83
CA GLU A 615 -3.24 11.69 4.92
C GLU A 615 -3.57 13.04 4.24
N TYR A 616 -4.83 13.26 3.83
CA TYR A 616 -5.29 14.56 3.34
C TYR A 616 -5.17 15.66 4.41
N ARG A 617 -5.51 15.37 5.68
CA ARG A 617 -5.28 16.30 6.80
C ARG A 617 -3.79 16.62 6.96
N LYS A 618 -2.93 15.61 6.96
CA LYS A 618 -1.46 15.77 7.10
C LYS A 618 -0.86 16.58 5.95
N LYS A 619 -1.22 16.28 4.70
CA LYS A 619 -0.77 17.02 3.50
C LYS A 619 -1.28 18.46 3.48
N ASP A 620 -2.49 18.74 3.96
CA ASP A 620 -3.02 20.10 4.08
C ASP A 620 -2.33 20.89 5.22
N GLU A 621 -2.00 20.23 6.34
CA GLU A 621 -1.18 20.81 7.42
C GLU A 621 0.24 21.14 6.95
N GLU A 622 0.93 20.23 6.24
CA GLU A 622 2.25 20.49 5.65
C GLU A 622 2.19 21.63 4.61
N ARG A 623 1.15 21.66 3.76
CA ARG A 623 0.93 22.76 2.79
C ARG A 623 0.74 24.09 3.52
N LYS A 624 -0.02 24.12 4.60
CA LYS A 624 -0.22 25.31 5.46
C LYS A 624 1.08 25.74 6.14
N GLN A 625 1.88 24.80 6.67
CA GLN A 625 3.17 25.09 7.28
C GLN A 625 4.16 25.68 6.25
N LYS A 626 4.23 25.10 5.06
CA LYS A 626 5.09 25.61 3.97
C LYS A 626 4.68 27.02 3.52
N LEU A 627 3.38 27.25 3.29
CA LEU A 627 2.86 28.59 2.98
C LEU A 627 3.13 29.61 4.11
N ALA A 628 3.07 29.19 5.37
CA ALA A 628 3.39 30.04 6.52
C ALA A 628 4.89 30.34 6.61
N ALA A 629 5.77 29.38 6.28
CA ALA A 629 7.21 29.58 6.21
C ALA A 629 7.59 30.56 5.10
N ASP A 630 7.08 30.35 3.87
CA ASP A 630 7.29 31.24 2.72
C ASP A 630 6.79 32.66 3.01
N ALA A 631 5.63 32.80 3.67
CA ALA A 631 5.08 34.09 4.09
C ALA A 631 5.94 34.77 5.17
N ALA A 632 6.46 34.01 6.13
CA ALA A 632 7.35 34.52 7.17
C ALA A 632 8.71 34.98 6.60
N GLU A 633 9.27 34.25 5.64
CA GLU A 633 10.51 34.64 4.97
C GLU A 633 10.32 35.89 4.10
N LYS A 634 9.23 35.93 3.30
CA LYS A 634 8.86 37.14 2.53
C LYS A 634 8.64 38.34 3.45
N LYS A 635 8.02 38.16 4.63
CA LYS A 635 7.87 39.22 5.62
C LYS A 635 9.22 39.72 6.14
N ARG A 636 10.13 38.82 6.56
CA ARG A 636 11.49 39.20 7.01
C ARG A 636 12.25 39.98 5.93
N ARG A 637 12.15 39.55 4.67
CA ARG A 637 12.78 40.25 3.54
C ARG A 637 12.22 41.67 3.37
N ASN A 638 10.90 41.83 3.36
CA ASN A 638 10.26 43.14 3.27
C ASN A 638 10.63 44.05 4.46
N GLU A 639 10.71 43.50 5.68
CA GLU A 639 11.13 44.23 6.89
C GLU A 639 12.60 44.67 6.81
N ALA A 640 13.49 43.83 6.27
CA ALA A 640 14.89 44.18 6.03
C ALA A 640 15.04 45.25 4.94
N GLU A 641 14.31 45.15 3.82
CA GLU A 641 14.29 46.16 2.76
C GLU A 641 13.76 47.51 3.30
N LEU A 642 12.70 47.50 4.12
CA LEU A 642 12.20 48.70 4.82
C LEU A 642 13.22 49.29 5.81
N ALA A 643 13.95 48.46 6.56
CA ALA A 643 14.97 48.93 7.50
C ALA A 643 16.16 49.59 6.78
N VAL A 644 16.58 49.06 5.63
CA VAL A 644 17.61 49.69 4.78
C VAL A 644 17.14 51.04 4.24
N MET A 645 15.90 51.12 3.75
CA MET A 645 15.32 52.38 3.26
C MET A 645 15.17 53.42 4.38
N ALA A 646 14.82 53.00 5.60
CA ALA A 646 14.74 53.87 6.77
C ALA A 646 16.12 54.43 7.17
N ALA A 647 17.16 53.58 7.23
CA ALA A 647 18.52 54.00 7.55
C ALA A 647 19.07 55.02 6.52
N GLN A 648 18.82 54.81 5.23
CA GLN A 648 19.18 55.76 4.17
C GLN A 648 18.46 57.11 4.33
N TYR A 649 17.20 57.10 4.77
CA TYR A 649 16.43 58.32 5.01
C TYR A 649 16.91 59.08 6.25
N GLU A 650 17.27 58.39 7.34
CA GLU A 650 17.89 59.00 8.53
C GLU A 650 19.25 59.62 8.21
N GLU A 651 20.08 58.95 7.41
CA GLU A 651 21.37 59.49 6.95
C GLU A 651 21.17 60.75 6.09
N TRP A 652 20.23 60.73 5.15
CA TRP A 652 19.87 61.90 4.33
C TRP A 652 19.36 63.07 5.17
N GLN A 653 18.52 62.83 6.18
CA GLN A 653 18.07 63.90 7.10
C GLN A 653 19.22 64.49 7.93
N ARG A 654 20.17 63.66 8.36
CA ARG A 654 21.37 64.11 9.09
C ARG A 654 22.24 65.02 8.22
N ASP A 655 22.45 64.64 6.95
CA ASP A 655 23.22 65.46 6.01
C ASP A 655 22.48 66.75 5.62
N LEU A 656 21.16 66.72 5.44
CA LEU A 656 20.35 67.91 5.20
C LEU A 656 20.45 68.91 6.36
N SER A 657 20.32 68.43 7.60
CA SER A 657 20.41 69.27 8.80
C SER A 657 21.80 69.92 8.95
N GLU A 658 22.85 69.21 8.53
CA GLU A 658 24.23 69.72 8.53
C GLU A 658 24.47 70.77 7.43
N VAL A 659 23.80 70.65 6.28
CA VAL A 659 23.79 71.69 5.24
C VAL A 659 23.04 72.94 5.71
N GLU A 660 21.84 72.81 6.29
CA GLU A 660 21.09 73.93 6.87
C GLU A 660 21.92 74.68 7.91
N ARG A 661 22.60 73.95 8.80
CA ARG A 661 23.53 74.53 9.80
C ARG A 661 24.67 75.33 9.15
N GLN A 662 25.24 74.82 8.06
CA GLN A 662 26.31 75.51 7.32
C GLN A 662 25.80 76.75 6.57
N GLU A 663 24.57 76.73 6.04
CA GLU A 663 23.94 77.91 5.44
C GLU A 663 23.66 79.00 6.50
N ASP A 664 23.14 78.63 7.67
CA ASP A 664 22.92 79.56 8.79
C ASP A 664 24.23 80.20 9.28
N GLU A 665 25.30 79.41 9.46
CA GLU A 665 26.63 79.94 9.84
C GLU A 665 27.19 80.89 8.77
N LEU A 666 26.98 80.59 7.49
CA LEU A 666 27.36 81.47 6.38
C LEU A 666 26.54 82.77 6.38
N LEU A 667 25.24 82.70 6.62
CA LEU A 667 24.35 83.86 6.70
C LEU A 667 24.67 84.74 7.92
N GLU A 668 24.95 84.15 9.08
CA GLU A 668 25.45 84.89 10.25
C GLU A 668 26.78 85.60 9.93
N ALA A 669 27.73 84.90 9.30
CA ALA A 669 29.01 85.47 8.86
C ALA A 669 28.85 86.63 7.86
N GLN A 670 27.90 86.54 6.94
CA GLN A 670 27.56 87.63 6.01
C GLN A 670 26.83 88.79 6.70
N SER A 671 26.02 88.52 7.74
CA SER A 671 25.32 89.54 8.51
C SER A 671 26.23 90.31 9.48
N LEU A 672 27.32 89.68 9.94
CA LEU A 672 28.24 90.19 10.96
C LEU A 672 28.82 91.59 10.64
N PRO A 673 29.32 91.89 9.42
CA PRO A 673 29.76 93.24 9.04
C PRO A 673 28.65 94.30 9.16
N LEU A 674 27.44 93.99 8.72
CA LEU A 674 26.29 94.89 8.78
C LEU A 674 25.83 95.10 10.23
N ARG A 675 25.74 94.02 11.02
CA ARG A 675 25.41 94.06 12.44
C ARG A 675 26.44 94.87 13.24
N ASN A 676 27.73 94.69 12.96
CA ASN A 676 28.81 95.47 13.58
C ASN A 676 28.76 96.96 13.18
N TYR A 677 28.43 97.28 11.92
CA TYR A 677 28.21 98.66 11.48
C TYR A 677 27.04 99.31 12.22
N LEU A 678 25.89 98.64 12.29
CA LEU A 678 24.70 99.11 13.02
C LEU A 678 25.01 99.29 14.51
N MET A 679 25.64 98.31 15.16
CA MET A 679 26.04 98.36 16.57
C MET A 679 27.01 99.51 16.90
N LYS A 680 27.90 99.87 15.95
CA LYS A 680 28.92 100.91 16.15
C LYS A 680 28.43 102.32 15.80
N HIS A 681 27.60 102.47 14.76
CA HIS A 681 27.25 103.77 14.19
C HIS A 681 25.79 104.18 14.37
N VAL A 682 24.85 103.24 14.56
CA VAL A 682 23.41 103.53 14.67
C VAL A 682 22.92 103.31 16.10
N MET A 683 23.29 102.19 16.72
CA MET A 683 22.81 101.81 18.06
C MET A 683 23.18 102.80 19.17
N PRO A 684 24.36 103.46 19.21
CA PRO A 684 24.66 104.43 20.26
C PRO A 684 23.72 105.65 20.20
N SER A 685 23.49 106.18 19.00
CA SER A 685 22.58 107.31 18.76
C SER A 685 21.13 106.95 19.03
N LEU A 686 20.68 105.75 18.62
CA LEU A 686 19.34 105.23 18.89
C LEU A 686 19.12 104.96 20.38
N THR A 687 20.11 104.38 21.07
CA THR A 687 20.02 104.10 22.51
C THR A 687 19.98 105.39 23.33
N ALA A 688 20.76 106.42 22.94
CA ALA A 688 20.69 107.75 23.55
C ALA A 688 19.31 108.39 23.34
N ALA A 689 18.79 108.36 22.10
CA ALA A 689 17.46 108.87 21.77
C ALA A 689 16.35 108.15 22.57
N MET A 690 16.42 106.82 22.70
CA MET A 690 15.49 106.02 23.51
C MET A 690 15.59 106.33 25.01
N LEU A 691 16.81 106.52 25.53
CA LEU A 691 17.03 106.94 26.92
C LEU A 691 16.41 108.30 27.20
N ASP A 692 16.60 109.29 26.32
CA ASP A 692 16.03 110.62 26.51
C ASP A 692 14.51 110.65 26.29
N CYS A 693 13.99 109.87 25.34
CA CYS A 693 12.55 109.62 25.18
C CYS A 693 11.94 109.03 26.47
N SER A 694 12.63 108.07 27.12
CA SER A 694 12.17 107.45 28.37
C SER A 694 12.14 108.41 29.57
N LYS A 695 13.02 109.42 29.58
CA LYS A 695 13.07 110.47 30.62
C LYS A 695 12.01 111.55 30.40
N ILE A 696 11.87 112.01 29.15
CA ILE A 696 11.02 113.15 28.79
C ILE A 696 9.54 112.74 28.69
N LYS A 697 9.26 111.48 28.32
CA LYS A 697 7.91 110.93 28.13
C LYS A 697 7.01 111.85 27.26
N PRO A 698 7.42 112.12 26.01
CA PRO A 698 6.61 112.89 25.06
C PRO A 698 5.29 112.17 24.75
N GLU A 699 4.28 112.92 24.31
CA GLU A 699 2.98 112.34 23.93
C GLU A 699 3.06 111.42 22.69
N ASP A 700 3.97 111.72 21.75
CA ASP A 700 4.35 110.80 20.68
C ASP A 700 5.85 110.40 20.81
N PRO A 701 6.16 109.15 21.18
CA PRO A 701 7.53 108.68 21.30
C PRO A 701 8.19 108.33 19.96
N VAL A 702 7.42 108.07 18.89
CA VAL A 702 7.95 107.69 17.57
C VAL A 702 8.43 108.93 16.83
N ASP A 703 7.61 109.98 16.77
CA ASP A 703 8.00 111.27 16.17
C ASP A 703 9.14 111.92 16.96
N PHE A 704 9.12 111.84 18.30
CA PHE A 704 10.22 112.31 19.13
C PHE A 704 11.54 111.60 18.83
N LEU A 705 11.54 110.28 18.67
CA LEU A 705 12.72 109.51 18.29
C LEU A 705 13.23 109.89 16.90
N ALA A 706 12.33 110.06 15.93
CA ALA A 706 12.66 110.48 14.57
C ALA A 706 13.31 111.88 14.56
N GLU A 707 12.70 112.87 15.21
CA GLU A 707 13.27 114.22 15.33
C GLU A 707 14.62 114.24 16.06
N HIS A 708 14.74 113.51 17.18
CA HIS A 708 15.97 113.48 17.98
C HIS A 708 17.15 112.88 17.19
N LEU A 709 16.88 111.81 16.42
CA LEU A 709 17.88 111.21 15.52
C LEU A 709 18.24 112.12 14.35
N LEU A 710 17.27 112.83 13.75
CA LEU A 710 17.52 113.80 12.67
C LEU A 710 18.38 114.99 13.17
N ARG A 711 18.11 115.53 14.36
CA ARG A 711 18.89 116.63 14.96
C ARG A 711 20.33 116.22 15.27
N ASN A 712 20.55 115.03 15.84
CA ASN A 712 21.90 114.52 16.11
C ASN A 712 22.69 114.24 14.81
N ASN A 713 22.02 113.83 13.72
CA ASN A 713 22.66 113.62 12.41
C ASN A 713 23.13 114.95 11.77
N GLN A 714 22.41 116.05 12.02
CA GLN A 714 22.80 117.39 11.54
C GLN A 714 24.01 117.95 12.31
N GLN A 715 24.13 117.65 13.61
CA GLN A 715 25.28 118.07 14.42
C GLN A 715 26.58 117.32 14.12
N GLN A 716 26.53 116.12 13.52
CA GLN A 716 27.70 115.36 13.07
C GLN A 716 28.19 115.72 11.66
N LYS A 717 27.59 116.73 11.00
CA LYS A 717 27.93 117.18 9.63
C LYS A 717 28.52 118.60 9.57
N GLN A 718 28.91 119.15 10.72
CA GLN A 718 29.85 120.28 10.84
C GLN A 718 31.15 119.77 11.47
#